data_AF-A0A819SJD5-F1
#
_entry.id   AF-A0A819SJD5-F1
#
_cell.length_a   1.000
_cell.length_b   1.000
_cell.length_c   1.000
_cell.angle_alpha   90.00
_cell.angle_beta   90.00
_cell.angle_gamma   90.00
#
_symmetry.space_group_name_H-M   'P 1'
#
loop_
_entity.id
_entity.type
_entity.pdbx_description
1 polymer ?
#
loop_
_entity_poly.entity_id
_entity_poly.type
_entity_poly.pdbx_seq_one_letter_code
_entity_poly.pdbx_strand_id
1 'polypeptide(L)'
;FTQNKRLKNLNFKRIQEVARTVLNQLKITGTHLENYIKQNNIEKFSDVQEKIICEQTLCFDKEKHHNYLSDRSGFDALAYIDCYFKNEQKSNSIFQSELFQLLINQCQNGLIYIIHPQEDLQAQNDNMRIVPNYQEQIIYTESLKHWYTKANLPYFVLTDLDITKRVEFIEKHIDGLFHWLSPEIPIPLCLPFHLNKKQHHEQNNIAVRSHSDQSYIRFIEILDKQNIKISYKKYDTNRLVEKYDPSCLNNKFVSILFDEKLDNTFIEKILVNQILINGEQYHFIGYSNSQLRGRSCYLYAGSIEQTEQIINDNGDFNKIKNLSKRAARIGLLFSSCTPTIHIEQDHVIQIDDIERNGYTFTDGCGIIGRCLAKQIVPYLNNFKKPILTLNDDNHIEENTCPCAFQIRYQGYKGVLMINNDDQDDNIQVRPSMKKFTSTISTCLYVCDDGYSGPKLGFLVKQFIMLLSGLNIPDEIFLKKQEEYFHEIISMCDDMNVAIKYSLYFDRIDLIYHLLSANIQHVQSELKILQKKALESVEKLKIPITKSRLAFGVCDPYGVLKSGEVYFRPTFNGRQFMIDSKICFVVKSPSYHLGDIRVLKLTSYQQLEHLYDVIVFPTKGQRPHPNEIAGSDLDGDKYLICWDNDLIPKQVNKPMNYNSTTKVQESEFITRNEMISHFANAKKNNQSGIIDNYYNYWANLLGVNSTQCRRLAELFSEAVDAPKTGQKIRIPAELKPPRKEKQQLNNETTSIETTQVNNQSNMNNNNIDKKEFVWIKMLNNAKKFKEEFQIKLINENQFKTLSKETLLNILYERRCPYIYNYNNIQSLNEYSLIITTIKWANEQENSDDILKDFIYLFDFSQLTMEQKQNIELSLKIDQSYLYSTLNKSKLLSKELITKYHLSDTSLSWRLFYTSPKLFNISSLIEYEQTFQPIIYVLKQNSLHERTLINISIDDNITLVLDIYKDAFHELQQTNQNQSQIIFQIQPGLFNTYLESKLYSIRRKFLLDIDYFLSINNDRIQIYQNHPRNSFIVFMYDINLENKIISVDLTRFDRNILRIQNHPKVNKHEFFYFEIFVLSNDKQISSSYYPIISYYDEEYYTQNYFNEQI
;
A
#
# COMPACT_ATOMS: atom_id res chain seq x y z
N PHE A 1 -5.48 -6.47 21.33
CA PHE A 1 -6.72 -5.65 21.44
C PHE A 1 -6.59 -4.47 22.40
N THR A 2 -6.43 -4.65 23.72
CA THR A 2 -6.41 -3.53 24.71
C THR A 2 -5.24 -2.53 24.61
N GLN A 3 -4.14 -2.92 23.97
CA GLN A 3 -2.99 -2.04 23.71
C GLN A 3 -3.08 -1.31 22.35
N ASN A 4 -4.08 -1.62 21.52
CA ASN A 4 -4.25 -1.01 20.20
C ASN A 4 -4.95 0.36 20.35
N LYS A 5 -4.21 1.45 20.08
CA LYS A 5 -4.70 2.83 20.19
C LYS A 5 -5.93 3.12 19.31
N ARG A 6 -6.10 2.42 18.18
CA ARG A 6 -7.22 2.60 17.24
C ARG A 6 -8.55 2.10 17.80
N LEU A 7 -8.53 1.03 18.61
CA LEU A 7 -9.73 0.38 19.15
C LEU A 7 -10.12 0.91 20.53
N LYS A 8 -9.29 1.75 21.16
CA LYS A 8 -9.58 2.37 22.48
C LYS A 8 -10.85 3.23 22.48
N ASN A 9 -11.20 3.82 21.34
CA ASN A 9 -12.35 4.71 21.21
C ASN A 9 -13.68 3.96 20.97
N LEU A 10 -13.64 2.64 20.77
CA LEU A 10 -14.82 1.82 20.45
C LEU A 10 -15.50 1.17 21.67
N ASN A 11 -15.11 1.57 22.90
CA ASN A 11 -15.73 1.16 24.16
C ASN A 11 -15.96 -0.36 24.33
N PHE A 12 -15.01 -1.19 23.87
CA PHE A 12 -15.06 -2.64 24.05
C PHE A 12 -14.90 -3.04 25.52
N LYS A 13 -15.81 -3.89 26.04
CA LYS A 13 -15.70 -4.48 27.38
C LYS A 13 -15.02 -5.84 27.29
N ARG A 14 -13.91 -6.02 28.01
CA ARG A 14 -13.23 -7.32 28.13
C ARG A 14 -13.96 -8.17 29.18
N ILE A 15 -14.57 -9.27 28.75
CA ILE A 15 -15.13 -10.31 29.63
C ILE A 15 -14.17 -11.49 29.60
N GLN A 16 -13.56 -11.86 30.73
CA GLN A 16 -12.60 -12.97 30.80
C GLN A 16 -12.79 -13.85 32.01
N GLU A 17 -12.46 -15.13 31.84
CA GLU A 17 -12.28 -16.12 32.90
C GLU A 17 -13.51 -16.36 33.82
N VAL A 18 -14.74 -16.07 33.33
CA VAL A 18 -15.97 -16.26 34.13
C VAL A 18 -16.10 -17.70 34.63
N ALA A 19 -15.90 -18.69 33.75
CA ALA A 19 -15.95 -20.10 34.15
C ALA A 19 -14.93 -20.45 35.23
N ARG A 20 -13.71 -19.90 35.16
CA ARG A 20 -12.66 -20.16 36.17
C ARG A 20 -13.02 -19.54 37.51
N THR A 21 -13.62 -18.36 37.52
CA THR A 21 -14.14 -17.71 38.73
C THR A 21 -15.24 -18.54 39.38
N VAL A 22 -16.22 -19.01 38.60
CA VAL A 22 -17.33 -19.85 39.09
C VAL A 22 -16.82 -21.18 39.64
N LEU A 23 -15.93 -21.86 38.92
CA LEU A 23 -15.35 -23.13 39.36
C LEU A 23 -14.56 -22.98 40.67
N ASN A 24 -13.78 -21.91 40.81
CA ASN A 24 -13.09 -21.58 42.06
C ASN A 24 -14.06 -21.31 43.22
N GLN A 25 -15.12 -20.53 43.00
CA GLN A 25 -16.14 -20.25 44.03
C GLN A 25 -16.87 -21.51 44.47
N LEU A 26 -17.16 -22.42 43.54
CA LEU A 26 -17.80 -23.71 43.81
C LEU A 26 -16.83 -24.75 44.40
N LYS A 27 -15.52 -24.45 44.47
CA LYS A 27 -14.45 -25.39 44.82
C LYS A 27 -14.46 -26.66 43.96
N ILE A 28 -14.79 -26.50 42.68
CA ILE A 28 -14.84 -27.56 41.67
C ILE A 28 -13.60 -27.43 40.78
N THR A 29 -12.87 -28.52 40.58
CA THR A 29 -11.69 -28.57 39.69
C THR A 29 -12.02 -29.32 38.39
N GLY A 30 -11.11 -29.29 37.41
CA GLY A 30 -11.24 -30.09 36.19
C GLY A 30 -11.46 -31.58 36.49
N THR A 31 -10.76 -32.11 37.50
CA THR A 31 -10.92 -33.50 37.98
C THR A 31 -12.32 -33.81 38.49
N HIS A 32 -13.00 -32.86 39.13
CA HIS A 32 -14.38 -33.06 39.61
C HIS A 32 -15.35 -33.17 38.42
N LEU A 33 -15.18 -32.30 37.41
CA LEU A 33 -15.98 -32.35 36.18
C LEU A 33 -15.74 -33.65 35.41
N GLU A 34 -14.48 -34.09 35.28
CA GLU A 34 -14.14 -35.40 34.71
C GLU A 34 -14.77 -36.56 35.48
N ASN A 35 -14.83 -36.48 36.81
CA ASN A 35 -15.49 -37.49 37.63
C ASN A 35 -17.00 -37.52 37.38
N TYR A 36 -17.66 -36.37 37.20
CA TYR A 36 -19.07 -36.33 36.81
C TYR A 36 -19.30 -36.96 35.43
N ILE A 37 -18.42 -36.71 34.46
CA ILE A 37 -18.48 -37.35 33.14
C ILE A 37 -18.29 -38.87 33.26
N LYS A 38 -17.26 -39.33 33.98
CA LYS A 38 -16.98 -40.77 34.20
C LYS A 38 -18.13 -41.48 34.92
N GLN A 39 -18.84 -40.79 35.81
CA GLN A 39 -20.01 -41.32 36.53
C GLN A 39 -21.33 -41.13 35.76
N ASN A 40 -21.28 -40.57 34.54
CA ASN A 40 -22.45 -40.20 33.74
C ASN A 40 -23.47 -39.32 34.50
N ASN A 41 -22.97 -38.47 35.41
CA ASN A 41 -23.79 -37.62 36.29
C ASN A 41 -24.11 -36.28 35.61
N ILE A 42 -25.01 -36.33 34.63
CA ILE A 42 -25.39 -35.17 33.81
C ILE A 42 -26.01 -34.04 34.63
N GLU A 43 -26.77 -34.34 35.69
CA GLU A 43 -27.44 -33.32 36.51
C GLU A 43 -26.42 -32.44 37.23
N LYS A 44 -25.47 -33.04 37.97
CA LYS A 44 -24.41 -32.25 38.62
C LYS A 44 -23.52 -31.51 37.64
N PHE A 45 -23.29 -32.07 36.45
CA PHE A 45 -22.51 -31.40 35.42
C PHE A 45 -23.27 -30.18 34.87
N SER A 46 -24.55 -30.35 34.56
CA SER A 46 -25.42 -29.29 34.03
C SER A 46 -25.61 -28.16 35.04
N ASP A 47 -25.76 -28.48 36.33
CA ASP A 47 -25.86 -27.48 37.41
C ASP A 47 -24.64 -26.52 37.43
N VAL A 48 -23.45 -27.04 37.12
CA VAL A 48 -22.24 -26.22 37.02
C VAL A 48 -22.28 -25.34 35.78
N GLN A 49 -22.73 -25.87 34.64
CA GLN A 49 -22.85 -25.12 33.39
C GLN A 49 -23.89 -23.99 33.49
N GLU A 50 -25.04 -24.24 34.11
CA GLU A 50 -26.09 -23.22 34.31
C GLU A 50 -25.62 -22.08 35.22
N LYS A 51 -24.82 -22.37 36.25
CA LYS A 51 -24.19 -21.33 37.08
C LYS A 51 -23.19 -20.48 36.30
N ILE A 52 -22.43 -21.09 35.39
CA ILE A 52 -21.52 -20.36 34.50
C ILE A 52 -22.31 -19.42 33.57
N ILE A 53 -23.43 -19.88 32.99
CA ILE A 53 -24.32 -19.05 32.16
C ILE A 53 -24.88 -17.88 32.96
N CYS A 54 -25.34 -18.12 34.19
CA CYS A 54 -25.90 -17.09 35.06
C CYS A 54 -24.87 -15.97 35.32
N GLU A 55 -23.66 -16.34 35.76
CA GLU A 55 -22.58 -15.39 36.05
C GLU A 55 -22.08 -14.68 34.79
N GLN A 56 -22.05 -15.37 33.64
CA GLN A 56 -21.75 -14.73 32.36
C GLN A 56 -22.78 -13.66 32.01
N THR A 57 -24.07 -13.95 32.19
CA THR A 57 -25.18 -13.01 31.91
C THR A 57 -25.09 -11.76 32.80
N LEU A 58 -24.61 -11.90 34.04
CA LEU A 58 -24.37 -10.78 34.98
C LEU A 58 -23.15 -9.92 34.60
N CYS A 59 -22.20 -10.46 33.85
CA CYS A 59 -21.04 -9.69 33.37
C CYS A 59 -21.39 -8.73 32.22
N PHE A 60 -22.50 -8.95 31.51
CA PHE A 60 -23.04 -8.04 30.51
C PHE A 60 -23.77 -6.87 31.19
N ASP A 61 -23.42 -5.64 30.80
CA ASP A 61 -23.99 -4.42 31.39
C ASP A 61 -25.33 -4.12 30.69
N LYS A 62 -26.45 -4.20 31.42
CA LYS A 62 -27.79 -4.05 30.83
C LYS A 62 -28.09 -2.64 30.32
N GLU A 63 -27.38 -1.62 30.81
CA GLU A 63 -27.71 -0.20 30.57
C GLU A 63 -26.75 0.52 29.61
N LYS A 64 -25.67 -0.13 29.18
CA LYS A 64 -24.65 0.47 28.32
C LYS A 64 -24.44 -0.41 27.10
N HIS A 65 -24.92 0.03 25.94
CA HIS A 65 -24.73 -0.60 24.63
C HIS A 65 -23.23 -0.72 24.27
N HIS A 66 -22.52 -1.65 24.89
CA HIS A 66 -21.11 -1.90 24.65
C HIS A 66 -20.91 -2.88 23.50
N ASN A 67 -19.81 -2.69 22.79
CA ASN A 67 -19.37 -3.58 21.72
C ASN A 67 -18.68 -4.82 22.33
N TYR A 68 -19.12 -6.02 21.95
CA TYR A 68 -18.57 -7.27 22.47
C TYR A 68 -17.75 -8.01 21.42
N LEU A 69 -16.65 -8.61 21.84
CA LEU A 69 -15.80 -9.48 21.03
C LEU A 69 -15.57 -10.77 21.82
N SER A 70 -15.99 -11.91 21.29
CA SER A 70 -15.90 -13.19 22.01
C SER A 70 -15.59 -14.36 21.08
N ASP A 71 -14.77 -15.29 21.58
CA ASP A 71 -14.44 -16.54 20.89
C ASP A 71 -15.44 -17.68 21.21
N ARG A 72 -16.30 -17.49 22.23
CA ARG A 72 -17.09 -18.58 22.84
C ARG A 72 -18.44 -18.19 23.47
N SER A 73 -18.67 -16.89 23.71
CA SER A 73 -19.94 -16.21 24.06
C SER A 73 -20.92 -16.91 25.04
N GLY A 74 -20.43 -17.81 25.90
CA GLY A 74 -21.25 -18.58 26.85
C GLY A 74 -22.02 -19.77 26.28
N PHE A 75 -21.85 -20.08 24.99
CA PHE A 75 -22.39 -21.28 24.34
C PHE A 75 -21.63 -22.56 24.71
N ASP A 76 -20.50 -22.41 25.39
CA ASP A 76 -19.65 -23.49 25.90
C ASP A 76 -20.43 -24.52 26.73
N ALA A 77 -21.39 -24.05 27.53
CA ALA A 77 -22.23 -24.87 28.39
C ALA A 77 -22.99 -25.97 27.61
N LEU A 78 -23.61 -25.59 26.49
CA LEU A 78 -24.34 -26.51 25.61
C LEU A 78 -23.37 -27.43 24.88
N ALA A 79 -22.27 -26.86 24.38
CA ALA A 79 -21.26 -27.62 23.65
C ALA A 79 -20.60 -28.71 24.52
N TYR A 80 -20.38 -28.44 25.81
CA TYR A 80 -19.84 -29.45 26.73
C TYR A 80 -20.82 -30.58 27.03
N ILE A 81 -22.12 -30.29 27.18
CA ILE A 81 -23.14 -31.33 27.43
C ILE A 81 -23.27 -32.23 26.20
N ASP A 82 -23.32 -31.66 25.00
CA ASP A 82 -23.35 -32.42 23.76
C ASP A 82 -22.08 -33.25 23.54
N CYS A 83 -20.92 -32.65 23.80
CA CYS A 83 -19.62 -33.30 23.61
C CYS A 83 -19.45 -34.53 24.53
N TYR A 84 -19.79 -34.41 25.81
CA TYR A 84 -19.50 -35.46 26.80
C TYR A 84 -20.68 -36.38 27.13
N PHE A 85 -21.93 -35.91 27.04
CA PHE A 85 -23.10 -36.69 27.42
C PHE A 85 -24.04 -37.00 26.24
N LYS A 86 -23.87 -36.33 25.09
CA LYS A 86 -24.72 -36.48 23.89
C LYS A 86 -26.23 -36.38 24.20
N ASN A 87 -26.60 -35.51 25.15
CA ASN A 87 -27.97 -35.39 25.64
C ASN A 87 -28.63 -34.10 25.12
N GLU A 88 -29.16 -34.20 23.91
CA GLU A 88 -29.78 -33.06 23.22
C GLU A 88 -31.01 -32.51 23.97
N GLN A 89 -31.72 -33.34 24.75
CA GLN A 89 -32.88 -32.89 25.52
C GLN A 89 -32.48 -31.91 26.63
N LYS A 90 -31.40 -32.22 27.37
CA LYS A 90 -30.89 -31.33 28.42
C LYS A 90 -30.32 -30.04 27.83
N SER A 91 -29.54 -30.15 26.73
CA SER A 91 -29.03 -28.97 26.02
C SER A 91 -30.16 -28.07 25.48
N ASN A 92 -31.21 -28.65 24.91
CA ASN A 92 -32.40 -27.90 24.48
C ASN A 92 -33.12 -27.22 25.64
N SER A 93 -33.24 -27.89 26.80
CA SER A 93 -33.84 -27.30 28.00
C SER A 93 -33.09 -26.05 28.47
N ILE A 94 -31.75 -26.11 28.48
CA ILE A 94 -30.91 -24.96 28.85
C ILE A 94 -31.01 -23.85 27.79
N PHE A 95 -30.97 -24.21 26.50
CA PHE A 95 -31.10 -23.26 25.40
C PHE A 95 -32.43 -22.48 25.45
N GLN A 96 -33.53 -23.14 25.85
CA GLN A 96 -34.85 -22.54 25.98
C GLN A 96 -35.04 -21.76 27.29
N SER A 97 -34.11 -21.83 28.25
CA SER A 97 -34.22 -21.12 29.52
C SER A 97 -34.20 -19.61 29.32
N GLU A 98 -34.92 -18.88 30.17
CA GLU A 98 -35.00 -17.42 30.13
C GLU A 98 -33.60 -16.76 30.24
N LEU A 99 -32.74 -17.31 31.09
CA LEU A 99 -31.36 -16.86 31.25
C LEU A 99 -30.54 -17.01 29.96
N PHE A 100 -30.67 -18.13 29.25
CA PHE A 100 -29.93 -18.35 28.01
C PHE A 100 -30.47 -17.50 26.86
N GLN A 101 -31.79 -17.25 26.81
CA GLN A 101 -32.38 -16.32 25.83
C GLN A 101 -31.91 -14.86 26.05
N LEU A 102 -31.71 -14.45 27.31
CA LEU A 102 -31.09 -13.16 27.64
C LEU A 102 -29.65 -13.08 27.11
N LEU A 103 -28.87 -14.14 27.29
CA LEU A 103 -27.50 -14.24 26.76
C LEU A 103 -27.48 -14.14 25.22
N ILE A 104 -28.40 -14.81 24.53
CA ILE A 104 -28.53 -14.72 23.06
C ILE A 104 -28.76 -13.26 22.64
N ASN A 105 -29.69 -12.57 23.28
CA ASN A 105 -30.00 -11.17 22.97
C ASN A 105 -28.78 -10.25 23.19
N GLN A 106 -28.02 -10.49 24.26
CA GLN A 106 -26.79 -9.74 24.55
C GLN A 106 -25.69 -9.99 23.48
N CYS A 107 -25.64 -11.20 22.91
CA CYS A 107 -24.68 -11.56 21.89
C CYS A 107 -25.00 -11.01 20.48
N GLN A 108 -26.22 -10.51 20.23
CA GLN A 108 -26.61 -9.95 18.92
C GLN A 108 -25.76 -8.75 18.49
N ASN A 109 -25.24 -7.99 19.46
CA ASN A 109 -24.39 -6.82 19.23
C ASN A 109 -22.89 -7.14 19.32
N GLY A 110 -22.53 -8.43 19.32
CA GLY A 110 -21.16 -8.91 19.47
C GLY A 110 -20.58 -9.49 18.19
N LEU A 111 -19.28 -9.32 17.98
CA LEU A 111 -18.51 -10.06 16.99
C LEU A 111 -18.09 -11.41 17.59
N ILE A 112 -18.68 -12.49 17.08
CA ILE A 112 -18.43 -13.86 17.53
C ILE A 112 -17.48 -14.55 16.55
N TYR A 113 -16.43 -15.19 17.05
CA TYR A 113 -15.57 -16.05 16.24
C TYR A 113 -15.33 -17.38 16.93
N ILE A 114 -15.00 -18.42 16.17
CA ILE A 114 -14.71 -19.77 16.67
C ILE A 114 -13.34 -20.14 16.13
N ILE A 115 -12.41 -20.49 17.01
CA ILE A 115 -11.08 -20.95 16.59
C ILE A 115 -11.18 -22.44 16.28
N HIS A 116 -10.83 -22.81 15.05
CA HIS A 116 -10.75 -24.21 14.66
C HIS A 116 -9.57 -24.87 15.38
N PRO A 117 -9.76 -26.00 16.07
CA PRO A 117 -8.68 -26.70 16.76
C PRO A 117 -7.65 -27.21 15.76
N GLN A 118 -6.37 -27.22 16.17
CA GLN A 118 -5.24 -27.72 15.39
C GLN A 118 -4.55 -28.83 16.20
N GLU A 119 -4.18 -29.91 15.53
CA GLU A 119 -3.67 -31.13 16.18
C GLU A 119 -2.39 -30.86 17.00
N ASP A 120 -1.53 -29.97 16.50
CA ASP A 120 -0.26 -29.55 17.10
C ASP A 120 -0.42 -28.65 18.35
N LEU A 121 -1.63 -28.14 18.63
CA LEU A 121 -1.91 -27.25 19.74
C LEU A 121 -2.83 -27.91 20.77
N GLN A 122 -2.25 -28.72 21.64
CA GLN A 122 -2.98 -29.33 22.75
C GLN A 122 -3.06 -28.38 23.95
N ALA A 123 -4.20 -28.39 24.62
CA ALA A 123 -4.41 -27.60 25.84
C ALA A 123 -3.49 -28.11 26.97
N GLN A 124 -2.80 -27.20 27.66
CA GLN A 124 -2.03 -27.54 28.85
C GLN A 124 -2.98 -27.80 30.03
N ASN A 125 -2.68 -28.84 30.81
CA ASN A 125 -3.46 -29.18 32.00
C ASN A 125 -3.18 -28.16 33.11
N ASP A 126 -4.15 -27.28 33.35
CA ASP A 126 -4.12 -26.26 34.40
C ASP A 126 -4.88 -26.68 35.67
N ASN A 127 -5.36 -27.93 35.71
CA ASN A 127 -6.18 -28.55 36.76
C ASN A 127 -7.50 -27.80 37.06
N MET A 128 -7.88 -26.83 36.24
CA MET A 128 -9.10 -26.03 36.40
C MET A 128 -10.20 -26.44 35.42
N ARG A 129 -9.84 -26.88 34.21
CA ARG A 129 -10.80 -27.25 33.16
C ARG A 129 -10.61 -28.71 32.76
N ILE A 130 -11.59 -29.27 32.06
CA ILE A 130 -11.42 -30.57 31.40
C ILE A 130 -10.40 -30.36 30.28
N VAL A 131 -9.48 -31.32 30.10
CA VAL A 131 -8.47 -31.27 29.04
C VAL A 131 -8.93 -32.15 27.88
N PRO A 132 -9.63 -31.60 26.87
CA PRO A 132 -10.12 -32.39 25.75
C PRO A 132 -8.98 -32.79 24.81
N ASN A 133 -9.01 -34.03 24.34
CA ASN A 133 -8.16 -34.46 23.23
C ASN A 133 -8.60 -33.81 21.91
N TYR A 134 -7.79 -33.94 20.86
CA TYR A 134 -8.07 -33.30 19.56
C TYR A 134 -9.46 -33.65 18.98
N GLN A 135 -9.90 -34.91 19.11
CA GLN A 135 -11.22 -35.33 18.61
C GLN A 135 -12.35 -34.70 19.41
N GLU A 136 -12.22 -34.62 20.74
CA GLU A 136 -13.17 -33.94 21.61
C GLU A 136 -13.26 -32.45 21.29
N GLN A 137 -12.14 -31.80 20.96
CA GLN A 137 -12.13 -30.39 20.53
C GLN A 137 -12.86 -30.18 19.20
N ILE A 138 -12.74 -31.11 18.26
CA ILE A 138 -13.49 -31.06 16.99
C ILE A 138 -14.99 -31.20 17.25
N ILE A 139 -15.40 -32.18 18.05
CA ILE A 139 -16.81 -32.42 18.40
C ILE A 139 -17.41 -31.21 19.11
N TYR A 140 -16.67 -30.65 20.07
CA TYR A 140 -17.05 -29.43 20.78
C TYR A 140 -17.24 -28.24 19.82
N THR A 141 -16.31 -28.05 18.89
CA THR A 141 -16.36 -26.97 17.90
C THR A 141 -17.57 -27.09 16.97
N GLU A 142 -17.90 -28.31 16.53
CA GLU A 142 -19.11 -28.56 15.73
C GLU A 142 -20.39 -28.33 16.53
N SER A 143 -20.42 -28.68 17.82
CA SER A 143 -21.56 -28.37 18.68
C SER A 143 -21.75 -26.86 18.88
N LEU A 144 -20.66 -26.09 19.09
CA LEU A 144 -20.75 -24.62 19.14
C LEU A 144 -21.37 -24.06 17.86
N LYS A 145 -20.90 -24.48 16.68
CA LYS A 145 -21.47 -24.06 15.38
C LYS A 145 -22.97 -24.37 15.29
N HIS A 146 -23.38 -25.57 15.72
CA HIS A 146 -24.78 -25.96 15.74
C HIS A 146 -25.62 -25.00 16.58
N TRP A 147 -25.22 -24.71 17.82
CA TRP A 147 -26.00 -23.85 18.70
C TRP A 147 -26.00 -22.38 18.30
N TYR A 148 -24.90 -21.84 17.77
CA TYR A 148 -24.91 -20.47 17.21
C TYR A 148 -25.84 -20.35 16.01
N THR A 149 -25.81 -21.34 15.10
CA THR A 149 -26.72 -21.39 13.96
C THR A 149 -28.17 -21.45 14.42
N LYS A 150 -28.46 -22.26 15.44
CA LYS A 150 -29.79 -22.39 16.04
C LYS A 150 -30.26 -21.11 16.75
N ALA A 151 -29.35 -20.33 17.32
CA ALA A 151 -29.62 -19.02 17.91
C ALA A 151 -29.74 -17.88 16.88
N ASN A 152 -29.53 -18.15 15.59
CA ASN A 152 -29.46 -17.15 14.53
C ASN A 152 -28.40 -16.05 14.79
N LEU A 153 -27.28 -16.43 15.42
CA LEU A 153 -26.16 -15.52 15.70
C LEU A 153 -25.07 -15.69 14.64
N PRO A 154 -24.61 -14.61 13.99
CA PRO A 154 -23.50 -14.70 13.04
C PRO A 154 -22.19 -14.98 13.76
N TYR A 155 -21.40 -15.91 13.23
CA TYR A 155 -20.08 -16.24 13.76
C TYR A 155 -19.07 -16.47 12.63
N PHE A 156 -17.79 -16.30 12.94
CA PHE A 156 -16.69 -16.51 11.99
C PHE A 156 -15.78 -17.64 12.44
N VAL A 157 -15.44 -18.57 11.55
CA VAL A 157 -14.48 -19.64 11.87
C VAL A 157 -13.06 -19.20 11.48
N LEU A 158 -12.14 -19.20 12.44
CA LEU A 158 -10.72 -18.89 12.25
C LEU A 158 -9.90 -20.17 12.21
N THR A 159 -9.18 -20.38 11.11
CA THR A 159 -8.33 -21.56 10.91
C THR A 159 -6.83 -21.26 11.02
N ASP A 160 -6.44 -19.98 10.94
CA ASP A 160 -5.03 -19.57 10.97
C ASP A 160 -4.44 -19.54 12.39
N LEU A 161 -3.24 -20.11 12.54
CA LEU A 161 -2.48 -20.09 13.79
C LEU A 161 -1.77 -18.75 14.05
N ASP A 162 -1.49 -18.00 12.98
CA ASP A 162 -0.84 -16.70 13.05
C ASP A 162 -1.73 -15.68 13.78
N ILE A 163 -1.23 -15.17 14.90
CA ILE A 163 -1.95 -14.20 15.73
C ILE A 163 -2.18 -12.87 14.99
N THR A 164 -1.24 -12.47 14.14
CA THR A 164 -1.31 -11.23 13.36
C THR A 164 -2.43 -11.35 12.33
N LYS A 165 -2.50 -12.46 11.60
CA LYS A 165 -3.58 -12.72 10.63
C LYS A 165 -4.96 -12.80 11.29
N ARG A 166 -5.05 -13.38 12.48
CA ARG A 166 -6.29 -13.42 13.26
C ARG A 166 -6.72 -12.02 13.71
N VAL A 167 -5.78 -11.17 14.15
CA VAL A 167 -6.07 -9.78 14.49
C VAL A 167 -6.51 -8.98 13.26
N GLU A 168 -5.81 -9.10 12.13
CA GLU A 168 -6.21 -8.45 10.87
C GLU A 168 -7.60 -8.89 10.41
N PHE A 169 -7.91 -10.18 10.52
CA PHE A 169 -9.24 -10.70 10.22
C PHE A 169 -10.31 -10.05 11.10
N ILE A 170 -10.09 -10.02 12.41
CA ILE A 170 -11.04 -9.43 13.36
C ILE A 170 -11.19 -7.93 13.09
N GLU A 171 -10.10 -7.19 12.87
CA GLU A 171 -10.12 -5.75 12.56
C GLU A 171 -10.94 -5.44 11.30
N LYS A 172 -10.80 -6.25 10.24
CA LYS A 172 -11.60 -6.10 9.01
C LYS A 172 -13.10 -6.26 9.24
N HIS A 173 -13.51 -7.12 10.18
CA HIS A 173 -14.92 -7.37 10.46
C HIS A 173 -15.51 -6.42 11.50
N ILE A 174 -14.69 -5.88 12.41
CA ILE A 174 -15.05 -4.75 13.29
C ILE A 174 -15.48 -3.55 12.43
N ASP A 175 -14.67 -3.15 11.44
CA ASP A 175 -14.97 -2.01 10.56
C ASP A 175 -16.27 -2.20 9.73
N GLY A 176 -16.75 -3.44 9.56
CA GLY A 176 -17.98 -3.77 8.82
C GLY A 176 -19.26 -3.87 9.67
N LEU A 177 -19.13 -4.18 10.97
CA LEU A 177 -20.27 -4.41 11.88
C LEU A 177 -20.62 -3.18 12.73
N PHE A 178 -19.66 -2.31 13.06
CA PHE A 178 -19.92 -1.15 13.93
C PHE A 178 -20.50 0.08 13.22
N HIS A 179 -20.73 0.04 11.91
CA HIS A 179 -21.52 1.05 11.20
C HIS A 179 -23.00 1.09 11.64
N TRP A 180 -23.46 0.13 12.46
CA TRP A 180 -24.85 0.03 12.94
C TRP A 180 -25.12 0.84 14.22
N LEU A 181 -24.08 1.29 14.93
CA LEU A 181 -24.19 1.94 16.23
C LEU A 181 -23.38 3.26 16.25
N SER A 182 -23.79 4.24 15.43
CA SER A 182 -23.42 5.63 15.68
C SER A 182 -24.26 6.18 16.85
N PRO A 183 -23.69 6.78 17.90
CA PRO A 183 -24.43 7.28 19.07
C PRO A 183 -25.24 8.57 18.85
N GLU A 184 -25.40 9.07 17.63
CA GLU A 184 -26.01 10.39 17.39
C GLU A 184 -27.08 10.36 16.31
N ILE A 185 -28.15 9.57 16.50
CA ILE A 185 -29.46 9.89 15.92
C ILE A 185 -30.53 9.59 16.97
N PRO A 186 -31.20 10.59 17.55
CA PRO A 186 -32.36 10.33 18.39
C PRO A 186 -33.46 9.73 17.51
N ILE A 187 -33.91 8.54 17.88
CA ILE A 187 -35.13 7.92 17.32
C ILE A 187 -36.28 8.90 17.58
N PRO A 188 -36.94 9.48 16.56
CA PRO A 188 -38.18 10.19 16.80
C PRO A 188 -39.22 9.15 17.18
N LEU A 189 -39.80 9.32 18.36
CA LEU A 189 -41.00 8.64 18.81
C LEU A 189 -42.06 8.65 17.70
N CYS A 190 -42.65 7.49 17.48
CA CYS A 190 -43.94 7.35 16.83
C CYS A 190 -44.95 8.36 17.42
N LEU A 191 -45.46 9.26 16.59
CA LEU A 191 -46.77 9.88 16.79
C LEU A 191 -47.60 9.72 15.49
N PRO A 192 -48.92 9.44 15.62
CA PRO A 192 -49.73 8.91 14.54
C PRO A 192 -50.32 10.05 13.71
N PHE A 193 -50.02 10.08 12.40
CA PHE A 193 -50.81 10.86 11.46
C PHE A 193 -51.94 10.00 10.90
N HIS A 194 -53.14 10.26 11.40
CA HIS A 194 -54.38 9.99 10.68
C HIS A 194 -54.35 10.73 9.33
N LEU A 195 -54.29 10.01 8.23
CA LEU A 195 -54.72 10.49 6.93
C LEU A 195 -55.99 9.75 6.51
N ASN A 196 -57.00 10.58 6.27
CA ASN A 196 -58.33 10.20 5.83
C ASN A 196 -58.30 9.31 4.60
N LYS A 197 -59.17 8.29 4.63
CA LYS A 197 -59.63 7.55 3.45
C LYS A 197 -60.03 8.52 2.33
N LYS A 198 -59.33 8.46 1.20
CA LYS A 198 -59.96 8.52 -0.13
C LYS A 198 -59.28 7.52 -1.05
N GLN A 199 -60.10 6.62 -1.57
CA GLN A 199 -59.79 5.61 -2.56
C GLN A 199 -59.22 6.26 -3.83
N HIS A 200 -58.17 5.69 -4.42
CA HIS A 200 -58.14 5.32 -5.84
C HIS A 200 -56.84 4.55 -6.19
N HIS A 201 -57.07 3.36 -6.76
CA HIS A 201 -56.23 2.51 -7.61
C HIS A 201 -54.83 2.05 -7.15
N GLU A 202 -54.79 0.74 -6.88
CA GLU A 202 -53.61 -0.14 -6.93
C GLU A 202 -52.88 -0.01 -8.28
N GLN A 203 -51.56 0.20 -8.25
CA GLN A 203 -50.57 -0.53 -9.07
C GLN A 203 -49.13 -0.10 -8.74
N ASN A 204 -48.26 -1.12 -8.62
CA ASN A 204 -46.79 -1.11 -8.71
C ASN A 204 -45.96 -0.51 -7.56
N ASN A 205 -45.95 -1.19 -6.41
CA ASN A 205 -44.87 -1.07 -5.42
C ASN A 205 -43.68 -1.96 -5.81
N ILE A 206 -42.61 -1.37 -6.32
CA ILE A 206 -41.26 -1.96 -6.22
C ILE A 206 -40.75 -1.58 -4.84
N ALA A 207 -40.52 -2.57 -3.97
CA ALA A 207 -39.97 -2.35 -2.64
C ALA A 207 -38.58 -1.70 -2.75
N VAL A 208 -38.49 -0.44 -2.30
CA VAL A 208 -37.22 0.27 -2.15
C VAL A 208 -36.40 -0.43 -1.06
N ARG A 209 -35.28 -1.06 -1.42
CA ARG A 209 -34.36 -1.68 -0.45
C ARG A 209 -33.69 -0.59 0.40
N SER A 210 -33.76 -0.72 1.72
CA SER A 210 -32.94 0.05 2.67
C SER A 210 -31.47 -0.33 2.53
N HIS A 211 -30.56 0.56 2.94
CA HIS A 211 -29.10 0.43 2.86
C HIS A 211 -28.49 -0.83 3.54
N SER A 212 -29.29 -1.70 4.17
CA SER A 212 -28.88 -2.86 4.98
C SER A 212 -28.76 -4.19 4.22
N ASP A 213 -29.33 -4.34 3.02
CA ASP A 213 -29.46 -5.64 2.35
C ASP A 213 -28.40 -5.85 1.26
N GLN A 214 -27.14 -6.04 1.66
CA GLN A 214 -26.08 -6.44 0.73
C GLN A 214 -26.11 -7.96 0.52
N SER A 215 -26.64 -8.41 -0.62
CA SER A 215 -26.69 -9.83 -1.00
C SER A 215 -25.32 -10.36 -1.45
N TYR A 216 -24.95 -11.54 -0.98
CA TYR A 216 -23.73 -12.26 -1.35
C TYR A 216 -24.08 -13.51 -2.16
N ILE A 217 -23.25 -13.84 -3.15
CA ILE A 217 -23.34 -15.13 -3.84
C ILE A 217 -22.16 -16.01 -3.47
N ARG A 218 -22.38 -17.33 -3.51
CA ARG A 218 -21.30 -18.31 -3.43
C ARG A 218 -20.37 -18.16 -4.63
N PHE A 219 -19.09 -18.04 -4.34
CA PHE A 219 -18.01 -17.92 -5.30
C PHE A 219 -17.02 -19.07 -5.10
N ILE A 220 -16.85 -19.89 -6.13
CA ILE A 220 -16.01 -21.09 -6.10
C ILE A 220 -14.81 -20.86 -7.01
N GLU A 221 -13.62 -21.11 -6.49
CA GLU A 221 -12.36 -21.06 -7.21
C GLU A 221 -11.82 -22.49 -7.31
N ILE A 222 -11.72 -23.01 -8.52
CA ILE A 222 -11.10 -24.31 -8.80
C ILE A 222 -9.65 -24.03 -9.19
N LEU A 223 -8.73 -24.27 -8.26
CA LEU A 223 -7.31 -23.96 -8.40
C LEU A 223 -6.57 -25.05 -9.18
N ASP A 224 -6.91 -26.31 -8.89
CA ASP A 224 -6.46 -27.47 -9.64
C ASP A 224 -7.46 -28.63 -9.48
N LYS A 225 -7.07 -29.86 -9.83
CA LYS A 225 -7.96 -31.03 -9.76
C LYS A 225 -8.33 -31.47 -8.34
N GLN A 226 -7.64 -30.97 -7.32
CA GLN A 226 -7.80 -31.35 -5.91
C GLN A 226 -8.11 -30.15 -4.99
N ASN A 227 -7.75 -28.94 -5.40
CA ASN A 227 -7.89 -27.73 -4.60
C ASN A 227 -9.07 -26.87 -5.05
N ILE A 228 -10.10 -26.79 -4.20
CA ILE A 228 -11.29 -25.95 -4.40
C ILE A 228 -11.39 -24.99 -3.21
N LYS A 229 -11.53 -23.69 -3.51
CA LYS A 229 -11.77 -22.66 -2.50
C LYS A 229 -13.18 -22.11 -2.66
N ILE A 230 -13.96 -22.14 -1.59
CA ILE A 230 -15.32 -21.58 -1.55
C ILE A 230 -15.28 -20.30 -0.71
N SER A 231 -15.86 -19.23 -1.23
CA SER A 231 -15.97 -17.95 -0.55
C SER A 231 -17.34 -17.32 -0.86
N TYR A 232 -17.74 -16.34 -0.06
CA TYR A 232 -18.86 -15.48 -0.38
C TYR A 232 -18.30 -14.14 -0.87
N LYS A 233 -18.70 -13.73 -2.08
CA LYS A 233 -18.32 -12.43 -2.63
C LYS A 233 -19.56 -11.56 -2.72
N LYS A 234 -19.38 -10.27 -2.44
CA LYS A 234 -20.41 -9.26 -2.67
C LYS A 234 -20.82 -9.38 -4.12
N TYR A 235 -22.12 -9.53 -4.33
CA TYR A 235 -22.66 -9.77 -5.65
C TYR A 235 -22.88 -8.43 -6.36
N ASP A 236 -22.28 -8.28 -7.54
CA ASP A 236 -22.63 -7.18 -8.42
C ASP A 236 -23.93 -7.56 -9.16
N THR A 237 -24.98 -6.76 -8.99
CA THR A 237 -26.35 -7.11 -9.43
C THR A 237 -26.41 -7.35 -10.94
N ASN A 238 -27.22 -8.30 -11.40
CA ASN A 238 -27.47 -8.53 -12.84
C ASN A 238 -28.91 -8.92 -13.10
N ARG A 239 -29.32 -8.85 -14.38
CA ARG A 239 -30.72 -9.00 -14.79
C ARG A 239 -31.34 -10.35 -14.44
N LEU A 240 -30.55 -11.44 -14.47
CA LEU A 240 -31.05 -12.78 -14.17
C LEU A 240 -31.18 -13.02 -12.67
N VAL A 241 -30.15 -12.69 -11.90
CA VAL A 241 -30.22 -12.90 -10.44
C VAL A 241 -31.28 -12.00 -9.83
N GLU A 242 -31.42 -10.74 -10.27
CA GLU A 242 -32.48 -9.87 -9.76
C GLU A 242 -33.88 -10.44 -10.04
N LYS A 243 -34.08 -11.10 -11.19
CA LYS A 243 -35.37 -11.67 -11.57
C LYS A 243 -35.66 -13.01 -10.88
N TYR A 244 -34.65 -13.88 -10.75
CA TYR A 244 -34.84 -15.28 -10.36
C TYR A 244 -34.32 -15.61 -8.95
N ASP A 245 -33.50 -14.76 -8.33
CA ASP A 245 -33.02 -14.90 -6.94
C ASP A 245 -32.62 -13.53 -6.32
N PRO A 246 -33.56 -12.57 -6.21
CA PRO A 246 -33.25 -11.18 -5.84
C PRO A 246 -32.57 -11.03 -4.46
N SER A 247 -32.86 -11.93 -3.52
CA SER A 247 -32.24 -11.92 -2.18
C SER A 247 -30.92 -12.68 -2.12
N CYS A 248 -30.62 -13.52 -3.12
CA CYS A 248 -29.53 -14.51 -3.12
C CYS A 248 -29.60 -15.54 -1.96
N LEU A 249 -30.63 -15.47 -1.11
CA LEU A 249 -30.79 -16.35 0.06
C LEU A 249 -31.14 -17.79 -0.37
N ASN A 250 -31.75 -17.94 -1.55
CA ASN A 250 -32.11 -19.25 -2.07
C ASN A 250 -30.92 -19.98 -2.73
N ASN A 251 -29.74 -19.35 -2.77
CA ASN A 251 -28.51 -19.88 -3.37
C ASN A 251 -28.73 -20.45 -4.79
N LYS A 252 -29.64 -19.84 -5.58
CA LYS A 252 -29.99 -20.35 -6.91
C LYS A 252 -28.87 -20.13 -7.91
N PHE A 253 -28.02 -19.13 -7.70
CA PHE A 253 -26.88 -18.87 -8.56
C PHE A 253 -25.56 -19.05 -7.81
N VAL A 254 -24.58 -19.63 -8.52
CA VAL A 254 -23.19 -19.75 -8.06
C VAL A 254 -22.27 -19.24 -9.16
N SER A 255 -21.24 -18.48 -8.79
CA SER A 255 -20.17 -18.09 -9.71
C SER A 255 -18.98 -19.01 -9.52
N ILE A 256 -18.47 -19.59 -10.61
CA ILE A 256 -17.28 -20.44 -10.58
C ILE A 256 -16.17 -19.79 -11.40
N LEU A 257 -14.96 -19.77 -10.86
CA LEU A 257 -13.72 -19.34 -11.48
C LEU A 257 -12.80 -20.54 -11.67
N PHE A 258 -12.25 -20.70 -12.88
CA PHE A 258 -11.31 -21.75 -13.22
C PHE A 258 -9.89 -21.19 -13.36
N ASP A 259 -8.94 -21.74 -12.60
CA ASP A 259 -7.54 -21.35 -12.69
C ASP A 259 -6.97 -21.49 -14.11
N GLU A 260 -5.94 -20.69 -14.33
CA GLU A 260 -5.22 -20.61 -15.58
C GLU A 260 -4.53 -21.90 -16.01
N LYS A 261 -4.14 -22.76 -15.07
CA LYS A 261 -3.41 -24.01 -15.31
C LYS A 261 -4.31 -25.18 -15.71
N LEU A 262 -5.62 -25.06 -15.49
CA LEU A 262 -6.58 -26.13 -15.75
C LEU A 262 -6.76 -26.40 -17.25
N ASP A 263 -6.78 -27.70 -17.58
CA ASP A 263 -6.97 -28.17 -18.95
C ASP A 263 -8.40 -27.91 -19.45
N ASN A 264 -8.55 -27.49 -20.71
CA ASN A 264 -9.86 -27.14 -21.27
C ASN A 264 -10.84 -28.32 -21.26
N THR A 265 -10.32 -29.54 -21.45
CA THR A 265 -11.12 -30.77 -21.47
C THR A 265 -11.74 -31.08 -20.11
N PHE A 266 -11.06 -30.72 -19.02
CA PHE A 266 -11.52 -30.87 -17.66
C PHE A 266 -12.62 -29.86 -17.35
N ILE A 267 -12.44 -28.60 -17.76
CA ILE A 267 -13.46 -27.56 -17.62
C ILE A 267 -14.74 -27.96 -18.36
N GLU A 268 -14.58 -28.42 -19.61
CA GLU A 268 -15.70 -28.88 -20.42
C GLU A 268 -16.42 -30.07 -19.76
N LYS A 269 -15.70 -31.09 -19.30
CA LYS A 269 -16.29 -32.23 -18.59
C LYS A 269 -17.04 -31.82 -17.32
N ILE A 270 -16.51 -30.89 -16.54
CA ILE A 270 -17.16 -30.42 -15.31
C ILE A 270 -18.46 -29.67 -15.62
N LEU A 271 -18.43 -28.77 -16.61
CA LEU A 271 -19.58 -27.91 -16.92
C LEU A 271 -20.69 -28.61 -17.71
N VAL A 272 -20.35 -29.65 -18.49
CA VAL A 272 -21.32 -30.53 -19.16
C VAL A 272 -22.11 -31.32 -18.11
N ASN A 273 -21.42 -31.80 -17.07
CA ASN A 273 -22.03 -32.50 -15.95
C ASN A 273 -22.64 -31.50 -14.93
N GLN A 274 -23.35 -32.05 -13.94
CA GLN A 274 -23.81 -31.30 -12.77
C GLN A 274 -22.68 -31.13 -11.74
N ILE A 275 -22.64 -29.97 -11.10
CA ILE A 275 -21.80 -29.75 -9.91
C ILE A 275 -22.68 -29.87 -8.67
N LEU A 276 -22.33 -30.77 -7.76
CA LEU A 276 -23.03 -30.96 -6.50
C LEU A 276 -22.41 -30.08 -5.42
N ILE A 277 -23.21 -29.19 -4.82
CA ILE A 277 -22.80 -28.36 -3.69
C ILE A 277 -23.82 -28.55 -2.58
N ASN A 278 -23.40 -29.14 -1.46
CA ASN A 278 -24.28 -29.47 -0.33
C ASN A 278 -25.54 -30.27 -0.74
N GLY A 279 -25.40 -31.19 -1.70
CA GLY A 279 -26.50 -32.01 -2.22
C GLY A 279 -27.33 -31.37 -3.33
N GLU A 280 -27.22 -30.06 -3.55
CA GLU A 280 -27.91 -29.34 -4.62
C GLU A 280 -27.18 -29.47 -5.97
N GLN A 281 -27.94 -29.64 -7.04
CA GLN A 281 -27.42 -29.80 -8.41
C GLN A 281 -27.33 -28.45 -9.13
N TYR A 282 -26.12 -28.08 -9.53
CA TYR A 282 -25.86 -26.84 -10.26
C TYR A 282 -25.46 -27.13 -11.70
N HIS A 283 -26.11 -26.44 -12.64
CA HIS A 283 -25.89 -26.57 -14.07
C HIS A 283 -25.43 -25.26 -14.70
N PHE A 284 -24.52 -25.35 -15.66
CA PHE A 284 -24.04 -24.20 -16.43
C PHE A 284 -25.20 -23.46 -17.12
N ILE A 285 -25.30 -22.15 -16.87
CA ILE A 285 -26.33 -21.27 -17.46
C ILE A 285 -25.74 -20.18 -18.38
N GLY A 286 -24.51 -19.71 -18.12
CA GLY A 286 -23.86 -18.73 -19.00
C GLY A 286 -22.75 -17.91 -18.36
N TYR A 287 -22.28 -16.91 -19.11
CA TYR A 287 -21.18 -16.02 -18.70
C TYR A 287 -21.29 -14.69 -19.45
N SER A 288 -20.84 -13.60 -18.82
CA SER A 288 -20.59 -12.33 -19.52
C SER A 288 -19.24 -12.34 -20.26
N ASN A 289 -19.00 -11.35 -21.12
CA ASN A 289 -17.69 -11.19 -21.79
C ASN A 289 -16.54 -10.94 -20.81
N SER A 290 -16.81 -10.30 -19.67
CA SER A 290 -15.80 -10.09 -18.62
C SER A 290 -15.44 -11.43 -17.97
N GLN A 291 -16.46 -12.22 -17.64
CA GLN A 291 -16.31 -13.55 -17.07
C GLN A 291 -15.62 -14.52 -18.05
N LEU A 292 -15.92 -14.45 -19.35
CA LEU A 292 -15.22 -15.24 -20.37
C LEU A 292 -13.70 -14.99 -20.36
N ARG A 293 -13.28 -13.71 -20.28
CA ARG A 293 -11.85 -13.35 -20.17
C ARG A 293 -11.25 -13.80 -18.86
N GLY A 294 -12.00 -13.67 -17.77
CA GLY A 294 -11.61 -14.10 -16.43
C GLY A 294 -11.71 -15.60 -16.18
N ARG A 295 -12.18 -16.41 -17.16
CA ARG A 295 -12.48 -17.84 -16.99
C ARG A 295 -13.45 -18.13 -15.82
N SER A 296 -14.43 -17.26 -15.64
CA SER A 296 -15.53 -17.47 -14.72
C SER A 296 -16.86 -17.64 -15.45
N CYS A 297 -17.83 -18.28 -14.81
CA CYS A 297 -19.19 -18.45 -15.34
C CYS A 297 -20.20 -18.61 -14.21
N TYR A 298 -21.48 -18.51 -14.54
CA TYR A 298 -22.58 -18.77 -13.64
C TYR A 298 -23.14 -20.17 -13.83
N LEU A 299 -23.50 -20.79 -12.71
CA LEU A 299 -24.32 -21.99 -12.64
C LEU A 299 -25.62 -21.67 -11.91
N TYR A 300 -26.65 -22.46 -12.20
CA TYR A 300 -27.98 -22.35 -11.63
C TYR A 300 -28.41 -23.65 -10.94
N ALA A 301 -29.04 -23.55 -9.76
CA ALA A 301 -29.59 -24.67 -9.00
C ALA A 301 -30.98 -25.07 -9.54
N GLY A 302 -31.00 -25.99 -10.50
CA GLY A 302 -32.20 -26.45 -11.19
C GLY A 302 -31.86 -27.41 -12.33
N SER A 303 -32.86 -27.96 -13.01
CA SER A 303 -32.64 -28.90 -14.12
C SER A 303 -32.04 -28.21 -15.36
N ILE A 304 -31.55 -29.01 -16.31
CA ILE A 304 -31.01 -28.47 -17.58
C ILE A 304 -32.13 -27.74 -18.34
N GLU A 305 -33.32 -28.32 -18.40
CA GLU A 305 -34.50 -27.75 -19.06
C GLU A 305 -34.88 -26.40 -18.45
N GLN A 306 -34.78 -26.26 -17.12
CA GLN A 306 -35.02 -24.99 -16.43
C GLN A 306 -33.99 -23.93 -16.83
N THR A 307 -32.70 -24.29 -16.94
CA THR A 307 -31.67 -23.34 -17.37
C THR A 307 -31.87 -22.87 -18.81
N GLU A 308 -32.25 -23.77 -19.72
CA GLU A 308 -32.59 -23.42 -21.11
C GLU A 308 -33.86 -22.56 -21.18
N GLN A 309 -34.88 -22.88 -20.40
CA GLN A 309 -36.10 -22.08 -20.30
C GLN A 309 -35.80 -20.67 -19.81
N ILE A 310 -34.99 -20.51 -18.75
CA ILE A 310 -34.57 -19.18 -18.28
C ILE A 310 -33.91 -18.37 -19.39
N ILE A 311 -33.03 -18.95 -20.20
CA ILE A 311 -32.41 -18.23 -21.32
C ILE A 311 -33.45 -17.86 -22.39
N ASN A 312 -34.30 -18.79 -22.79
CA ASN A 312 -35.34 -18.54 -23.81
C ASN A 312 -36.38 -17.50 -23.36
N ASP A 313 -36.71 -17.49 -22.07
CA ASP A 313 -37.60 -16.52 -21.44
C ASP A 313 -37.01 -15.11 -21.39
N ASN A 314 -35.74 -14.89 -21.74
CA ASN A 314 -35.11 -13.56 -21.69
C ASN A 314 -34.72 -13.02 -23.07
N GLY A 315 -34.90 -13.77 -24.15
CA GLY A 315 -34.73 -13.27 -25.51
C GLY A 315 -34.75 -14.35 -26.59
N ASP A 316 -35.03 -13.94 -27.83
CA ASP A 316 -34.97 -14.80 -29.00
C ASP A 316 -33.53 -14.91 -29.53
N PHE A 317 -32.78 -15.86 -28.97
CA PHE A 317 -31.40 -16.15 -29.37
C PHE A 317 -31.31 -17.15 -30.54
N ASN A 318 -32.40 -17.85 -30.86
CA ASN A 318 -32.42 -18.91 -31.87
C ASN A 318 -32.22 -18.38 -33.30
N LYS A 319 -32.56 -17.11 -33.54
CA LYS A 319 -32.26 -16.38 -34.78
C LYS A 319 -30.76 -16.12 -34.98
N ILE A 320 -29.94 -16.18 -33.94
CA ILE A 320 -28.49 -15.91 -34.02
C ILE A 320 -27.76 -17.22 -34.31
N LYS A 321 -27.48 -17.51 -35.58
CA LYS A 321 -26.87 -18.78 -36.03
C LYS A 321 -25.35 -18.87 -35.83
N ASN A 322 -24.72 -17.80 -35.35
CA ASN A 322 -23.31 -17.78 -35.02
C ASN A 322 -23.10 -18.04 -33.51
N LEU A 323 -22.33 -19.08 -33.17
CA LEU A 323 -22.09 -19.51 -31.78
C LEU A 323 -21.51 -18.39 -30.91
N SER A 324 -20.41 -17.78 -31.34
CA SER A 324 -19.71 -16.73 -30.59
C SER A 324 -20.58 -15.48 -30.40
N LYS A 325 -21.31 -15.07 -31.45
CA LYS A 325 -22.25 -13.95 -31.41
C LYS A 325 -23.44 -14.26 -30.48
N ARG A 326 -23.98 -15.49 -30.53
CA ARG A 326 -25.07 -15.94 -29.64
C ARG A 326 -24.60 -15.92 -28.19
N ALA A 327 -23.44 -16.50 -27.90
CA ALA A 327 -22.81 -16.46 -26.58
C ALA A 327 -22.63 -15.04 -26.06
N ALA A 328 -22.11 -14.13 -26.90
CA ALA A 328 -21.94 -12.73 -26.54
C ALA A 328 -23.28 -12.01 -26.25
N ARG A 329 -24.39 -12.38 -26.92
CA ARG A 329 -25.72 -11.80 -26.67
C ARG A 329 -26.37 -12.35 -25.41
N ILE A 330 -26.30 -13.67 -25.18
CA ILE A 330 -26.71 -14.30 -23.91
C ILE A 330 -25.91 -13.70 -22.76
N GLY A 331 -24.61 -13.48 -22.96
CA GLY A 331 -23.72 -12.86 -21.97
C GLY A 331 -24.11 -11.46 -21.52
N LEU A 332 -24.94 -10.74 -22.29
CA LEU A 332 -25.48 -9.45 -21.86
C LEU A 332 -26.44 -9.61 -20.67
N LEU A 333 -27.08 -10.77 -20.49
CA LEU A 333 -27.98 -11.03 -19.35
C LEU A 333 -27.22 -11.07 -18.01
N PHE A 334 -25.95 -11.46 -18.07
CA PHE A 334 -25.03 -11.55 -16.93
C PHE A 334 -24.15 -10.30 -16.75
N SER A 335 -24.45 -9.21 -17.46
CA SER A 335 -23.72 -7.95 -17.26
C SER A 335 -24.06 -7.37 -15.89
N SER A 336 -23.04 -6.93 -15.17
CA SER A 336 -23.26 -6.20 -13.93
C SER A 336 -23.97 -4.86 -14.19
N CYS A 337 -25.07 -4.64 -13.50
CA CYS A 337 -25.91 -3.46 -13.63
C CYS A 337 -26.89 -3.30 -12.46
N THR A 338 -27.24 -2.05 -12.18
CA THR A 338 -28.24 -1.65 -11.18
C THR A 338 -29.61 -1.50 -11.86
N PRO A 339 -30.67 -2.17 -11.36
CA PRO A 339 -32.05 -1.92 -11.80
C PRO A 339 -32.48 -0.51 -11.38
N THR A 340 -33.13 0.23 -12.27
CA THR A 340 -33.58 1.60 -11.98
C THR A 340 -35.09 1.75 -12.13
N ILE A 341 -35.55 2.29 -13.25
CA ILE A 341 -36.97 2.60 -13.50
C ILE A 341 -37.56 1.63 -14.53
N HIS A 342 -38.88 1.49 -14.52
CA HIS A 342 -39.59 0.80 -15.59
C HIS A 342 -39.98 1.79 -16.69
N ILE A 343 -39.76 1.39 -17.93
CA ILE A 343 -40.10 2.16 -19.13
C ILE A 343 -41.07 1.32 -19.95
N GLU A 344 -42.32 1.76 -19.97
CA GLU A 344 -43.37 1.14 -20.79
C GLU A 344 -43.09 1.35 -22.28
N GLN A 345 -43.62 0.44 -23.10
CA GLN A 345 -43.30 0.41 -24.54
C GLN A 345 -43.71 1.70 -25.28
N ASP A 346 -44.75 2.38 -24.80
CA ASP A 346 -45.24 3.65 -25.38
C ASP A 346 -44.25 4.82 -25.16
N HIS A 347 -43.36 4.72 -24.16
CA HIS A 347 -42.29 5.68 -23.89
C HIS A 347 -40.96 5.28 -24.57
N VAL A 348 -40.97 4.28 -25.46
CA VAL A 348 -39.79 3.86 -26.24
C VAL A 348 -39.97 4.26 -27.70
N ILE A 349 -39.29 5.34 -28.10
CA ILE A 349 -39.30 5.84 -29.47
C ILE A 349 -38.14 5.22 -30.24
N GLN A 350 -38.40 4.67 -31.43
CA GLN A 350 -37.34 4.20 -32.31
C GLN A 350 -36.95 5.30 -33.30
N ILE A 351 -35.68 5.66 -33.33
CA ILE A 351 -35.10 6.66 -34.27
C ILE A 351 -34.03 6.01 -35.13
N ASP A 352 -33.86 6.50 -36.37
CA ASP A 352 -32.92 5.93 -37.33
C ASP A 352 -31.46 6.24 -37.00
N ASP A 353 -30.55 5.33 -37.29
CA ASP A 353 -29.12 5.62 -37.22
C ASP A 353 -28.68 6.65 -38.28
N ILE A 354 -27.72 7.51 -37.95
CA ILE A 354 -27.14 8.44 -38.93
C ILE A 354 -26.00 7.71 -39.64
N GLU A 355 -26.26 7.25 -40.87
CA GLU A 355 -25.29 6.52 -41.68
C GLU A 355 -24.77 7.35 -42.85
N ARG A 356 -23.46 7.35 -43.07
CA ARG A 356 -22.81 8.01 -44.22
C ARG A 356 -21.57 7.22 -44.64
N ASN A 357 -21.36 7.06 -45.95
CA ASN A 357 -20.19 6.39 -46.54
C ASN A 357 -19.91 4.99 -45.96
N GLY A 358 -20.97 4.23 -45.63
CA GLY A 358 -20.83 2.89 -45.05
C GLY A 358 -20.46 2.86 -43.56
N TYR A 359 -20.49 4.00 -42.87
CA TYR A 359 -20.27 4.10 -41.43
C TYR A 359 -21.52 4.62 -40.71
N THR A 360 -21.77 4.08 -39.51
CA THR A 360 -22.81 4.54 -38.60
C THR A 360 -22.21 5.53 -37.60
N PHE A 361 -22.64 6.80 -37.64
CA PHE A 361 -22.11 7.88 -36.78
C PHE A 361 -22.72 7.89 -35.38
N THR A 362 -23.81 7.14 -35.19
CA THR A 362 -24.59 7.06 -33.94
C THR A 362 -24.55 5.66 -33.32
N ASP A 363 -23.59 4.81 -33.72
CA ASP A 363 -23.57 3.38 -33.34
C ASP A 363 -23.56 3.20 -31.83
N GLY A 364 -24.70 2.76 -31.29
CA GLY A 364 -24.85 2.53 -29.85
C GLY A 364 -25.29 3.74 -29.01
N CYS A 365 -25.57 4.90 -29.62
CA CYS A 365 -25.94 6.13 -28.89
C CYS A 365 -27.40 6.55 -29.14
N GLY A 366 -28.21 6.49 -28.10
CA GLY A 366 -29.60 6.96 -28.06
C GLY A 366 -29.78 8.18 -27.16
N ILE A 367 -31.04 8.55 -26.91
CA ILE A 367 -31.41 9.76 -26.15
C ILE A 367 -32.34 9.37 -25.00
N ILE A 368 -32.22 10.03 -23.86
CA ILE A 368 -33.16 9.93 -22.74
C ILE A 368 -33.68 11.32 -22.39
N GLY A 369 -35.00 11.44 -22.21
CA GLY A 369 -35.61 12.65 -21.71
C GLY A 369 -35.09 13.03 -20.32
N ARG A 370 -34.83 14.32 -20.10
CA ARG A 370 -34.21 14.79 -18.85
C ARG A 370 -35.05 14.48 -17.60
N CYS A 371 -36.38 14.41 -17.74
CA CYS A 371 -37.29 13.98 -16.67
C CYS A 371 -37.01 12.53 -16.23
N LEU A 372 -36.95 11.57 -17.18
CA LEU A 372 -36.61 10.18 -16.87
C LEU A 372 -35.19 10.05 -16.31
N ALA A 373 -34.24 10.79 -16.86
CA ALA A 373 -32.86 10.78 -16.39
C ALA A 373 -32.75 11.18 -14.91
N LYS A 374 -33.51 12.18 -14.45
CA LYS A 374 -33.58 12.58 -13.03
C LYS A 374 -34.16 11.48 -12.15
N GLN A 375 -35.14 10.71 -12.63
CA GLN A 375 -35.73 9.59 -11.88
C GLN A 375 -34.76 8.41 -11.69
N ILE A 376 -33.74 8.28 -12.55
CA ILE A 376 -32.68 7.26 -12.42
C ILE A 376 -31.72 7.59 -11.26
N VAL A 377 -31.46 8.88 -10.99
CA VAL A 377 -30.41 9.35 -10.07
C VAL A 377 -30.51 8.75 -8.65
N PRO A 378 -31.69 8.69 -7.99
CA PRO A 378 -31.80 8.09 -6.65
C PRO A 378 -31.30 6.65 -6.57
N TYR A 379 -31.51 5.87 -7.64
CA TYR A 379 -31.03 4.48 -7.72
C TYR A 379 -29.51 4.40 -7.87
N LEU A 380 -28.86 5.44 -8.40
CA LEU A 380 -27.39 5.50 -8.50
C LEU A 380 -26.75 5.99 -7.20
N ASN A 381 -27.42 6.92 -6.50
CA ASN A 381 -26.93 7.53 -5.26
C ASN A 381 -26.88 6.53 -4.08
N ASN A 382 -27.85 5.60 -4.00
CA ASN A 382 -27.84 4.50 -3.03
C ASN A 382 -26.61 3.57 -3.15
N PHE A 383 -25.83 3.69 -4.24
CA PHE A 383 -24.66 2.87 -4.53
C PHE A 383 -23.34 3.66 -4.66
N LYS A 384 -23.20 4.83 -3.99
CA LYS A 384 -21.92 5.49 -3.58
C LYS A 384 -21.46 6.79 -4.26
N LYS A 385 -22.23 7.55 -5.05
CA LYS A 385 -21.68 8.80 -5.65
C LYS A 385 -22.66 9.96 -5.65
N PRO A 386 -22.60 10.91 -4.69
CA PRO A 386 -23.24 12.20 -4.90
C PRO A 386 -22.45 12.94 -6.00
N ILE A 387 -23.15 13.34 -7.06
CA ILE A 387 -22.58 14.19 -8.10
C ILE A 387 -22.54 15.58 -7.49
N LEU A 388 -21.35 16.00 -7.07
CA LEU A 388 -21.18 17.31 -6.45
C LEU A 388 -20.95 18.33 -7.54
N THR A 389 -21.91 19.21 -7.70
CA THR A 389 -21.72 20.46 -8.40
C THR A 389 -21.93 21.63 -7.47
N LEU A 390 -21.05 22.60 -7.57
CA LEU A 390 -21.14 23.88 -6.91
C LEU A 390 -21.75 24.87 -7.89
N ASN A 391 -22.76 25.61 -7.47
CA ASN A 391 -23.22 26.76 -8.23
C ASN A 391 -22.20 27.92 -8.15
N ASP A 392 -22.49 29.00 -8.87
CA ASP A 392 -21.63 30.18 -8.93
C ASP A 392 -21.38 30.81 -7.54
N ASP A 393 -22.31 30.60 -6.60
CA ASP A 393 -22.28 31.08 -5.22
C ASP A 393 -21.64 30.11 -4.21
N ASN A 394 -20.96 29.03 -4.68
CA ASN A 394 -20.34 27.99 -3.84
C ASN A 394 -21.30 27.14 -2.99
N HIS A 395 -22.59 27.12 -3.30
CA HIS A 395 -23.55 26.20 -2.70
C HIS A 395 -23.61 24.88 -3.49
N ILE A 396 -23.77 23.78 -2.76
CA ILE A 396 -23.97 22.44 -3.35
C ILE A 396 -25.34 22.41 -4.01
N GLU A 397 -25.38 22.16 -5.31
CA GLU A 397 -26.63 21.85 -6.00
C GLU A 397 -26.93 20.36 -5.85
N GLU A 398 -27.96 20.02 -5.05
CA GLU A 398 -28.39 18.64 -4.79
C GLU A 398 -28.96 17.90 -6.03
N ASN A 399 -28.83 18.46 -7.24
CA ASN A 399 -29.67 18.10 -8.38
C ASN A 399 -28.92 17.93 -9.71
N THR A 400 -27.65 17.52 -9.71
CA THR A 400 -26.97 17.21 -10.98
C THR A 400 -27.20 15.77 -11.44
N CYS A 401 -27.94 15.68 -12.54
CA CYS A 401 -28.16 14.46 -13.29
C CYS A 401 -26.95 14.18 -14.21
N PRO A 402 -26.47 12.92 -14.34
CA PRO A 402 -25.51 12.57 -15.38
C PRO A 402 -26.04 12.91 -16.78
N CYS A 403 -25.16 13.33 -17.68
CA CYS A 403 -25.50 13.59 -19.08
C CYS A 403 -25.56 12.32 -19.94
N ALA A 404 -25.01 11.19 -19.48
CA ALA A 404 -25.06 9.94 -20.21
C ALA A 404 -25.12 8.73 -19.28
N PHE A 405 -25.85 7.69 -19.71
CA PHE A 405 -26.01 6.41 -19.03
C PHE A 405 -25.75 5.25 -20.01
N GLN A 406 -24.81 4.38 -19.69
CA GLN A 406 -24.65 3.09 -20.33
C GLN A 406 -25.69 2.12 -19.78
N ILE A 407 -26.57 1.63 -20.66
CA ILE A 407 -27.77 0.91 -20.26
C ILE A 407 -27.82 -0.54 -20.77
N ARG A 408 -28.66 -1.34 -20.11
CA ARG A 408 -29.26 -2.55 -20.65
C ARG A 408 -30.78 -2.40 -20.50
N TYR A 409 -31.50 -2.50 -21.61
CA TYR A 409 -32.96 -2.47 -21.61
C TYR A 409 -33.46 -3.49 -22.62
N GLN A 410 -34.20 -4.51 -22.18
CA GLN A 410 -34.60 -5.63 -23.07
C GLN A 410 -33.39 -6.18 -23.88
N GLY A 411 -33.49 -6.17 -25.21
CA GLY A 411 -32.40 -6.51 -26.14
C GLY A 411 -31.51 -5.35 -26.56
N TYR A 412 -31.74 -4.14 -26.05
CA TYR A 412 -30.96 -2.93 -26.32
C TYR A 412 -29.74 -2.81 -25.40
N LYS A 413 -28.62 -2.43 -26.02
CA LYS A 413 -27.34 -2.13 -25.38
C LYS A 413 -26.78 -0.85 -26.00
N GLY A 414 -26.42 0.12 -25.17
CA GLY A 414 -25.78 1.35 -25.64
C GLY A 414 -25.66 2.40 -24.55
N VAL A 415 -25.44 3.64 -24.98
CA VAL A 415 -25.47 4.85 -24.15
C VAL A 415 -26.73 5.65 -24.48
N LEU A 416 -27.46 6.11 -23.47
CA LEU A 416 -28.48 7.14 -23.61
C LEU A 416 -27.91 8.46 -23.09
N MET A 417 -27.88 9.48 -23.95
CA MET A 417 -27.51 10.84 -23.54
C MET A 417 -28.76 11.66 -23.23
N ILE A 418 -28.66 12.60 -22.29
CA ILE A 418 -29.77 13.50 -22.00
C ILE A 418 -30.02 14.43 -23.18
N ASN A 419 -31.28 14.78 -23.40
CA ASN A 419 -31.65 15.90 -24.25
C ASN A 419 -31.74 17.20 -23.43
N ASN A 420 -32.01 18.31 -24.11
CA ASN A 420 -32.24 19.60 -23.47
C ASN A 420 -33.72 19.84 -23.08
N ASP A 421 -34.64 18.93 -23.43
CA ASP A 421 -36.07 19.08 -23.14
C ASP A 421 -36.43 18.45 -21.79
N ASP A 422 -36.84 19.28 -20.83
CA ASP A 422 -37.25 18.86 -19.49
C ASP A 422 -38.63 18.15 -19.46
N GLN A 423 -39.43 18.24 -20.53
CA GLN A 423 -40.77 17.61 -20.61
C GLN A 423 -40.76 16.22 -21.27
N ASP A 424 -39.67 15.85 -21.95
CA ASP A 424 -39.57 14.55 -22.58
C ASP A 424 -39.52 13.42 -21.52
N ASP A 425 -40.49 12.51 -21.60
CA ASP A 425 -40.68 11.37 -20.72
C ASP A 425 -40.40 10.02 -21.43
N ASN A 426 -39.66 10.07 -22.53
CA ASN A 426 -39.35 8.92 -23.37
C ASN A 426 -37.84 8.63 -23.45
N ILE A 427 -37.51 7.42 -23.89
CA ILE A 427 -36.19 7.08 -24.42
C ILE A 427 -36.27 6.94 -25.93
N GLN A 428 -35.23 7.37 -26.63
CA GLN A 428 -35.09 7.22 -28.07
C GLN A 428 -33.94 6.25 -28.36
N VAL A 429 -34.29 5.10 -28.94
CA VAL A 429 -33.34 4.00 -29.21
C VAL A 429 -33.12 3.82 -30.71
N ARG A 430 -31.92 3.36 -31.08
CA ARG A 430 -31.52 3.16 -32.48
C ARG A 430 -31.40 1.69 -32.88
N PRO A 431 -31.52 1.33 -34.17
CA PRO A 431 -31.27 -0.02 -34.67
C PRO A 431 -29.93 -0.59 -34.23
N SER A 432 -28.85 0.20 -34.27
CA SER A 432 -27.51 -0.17 -33.83
C SER A 432 -27.46 -0.64 -32.37
N MET A 433 -28.34 -0.14 -31.50
CA MET A 433 -28.41 -0.52 -30.09
C MET A 433 -29.11 -1.89 -29.89
N LYS A 434 -29.98 -2.32 -30.80
CA LYS A 434 -30.77 -3.56 -30.65
C LYS A 434 -29.92 -4.78 -30.99
N LYS A 435 -29.47 -5.51 -29.96
CA LYS A 435 -28.53 -6.63 -30.12
C LYS A 435 -29.24 -7.99 -30.27
N PHE A 436 -30.46 -8.13 -29.76
CA PHE A 436 -31.38 -9.27 -29.93
C PHE A 436 -32.82 -8.81 -29.67
N THR A 437 -33.82 -9.65 -29.95
CA THR A 437 -35.23 -9.32 -29.67
C THR A 437 -35.63 -9.87 -28.30
N SER A 438 -36.24 -9.05 -27.46
CA SER A 438 -36.77 -9.42 -26.15
C SER A 438 -37.86 -8.42 -25.78
N THR A 439 -38.93 -8.90 -25.15
CA THR A 439 -40.07 -8.07 -24.67
C THR A 439 -40.39 -8.35 -23.21
N ILE A 440 -39.52 -9.08 -22.50
CA ILE A 440 -39.87 -9.72 -21.22
C ILE A 440 -39.72 -8.79 -20.01
N SER A 441 -38.89 -7.75 -20.08
CA SER A 441 -38.68 -6.81 -18.96
C SER A 441 -38.72 -5.37 -19.43
N THR A 442 -39.57 -4.57 -18.79
CA THR A 442 -39.63 -3.11 -18.95
C THR A 442 -38.67 -2.38 -18.03
N CYS A 443 -37.89 -3.08 -17.19
CA CYS A 443 -36.92 -2.44 -16.32
C CYS A 443 -35.69 -1.96 -17.13
N LEU A 444 -35.34 -0.69 -16.96
CA LEU A 444 -34.08 -0.11 -17.40
C LEU A 444 -32.99 -0.43 -16.38
N TYR A 445 -31.86 -0.94 -16.84
CA TYR A 445 -30.69 -1.20 -16.01
C TYR A 445 -29.55 -0.27 -16.44
N VAL A 446 -28.86 0.32 -15.47
CA VAL A 446 -27.64 1.10 -15.70
C VAL A 446 -26.44 0.23 -15.33
N CYS A 447 -25.45 0.12 -16.21
CA CYS A 447 -24.23 -0.63 -15.92
C CYS A 447 -23.44 -0.02 -14.75
N ASP A 448 -22.70 -0.84 -14.01
CA ASP A 448 -21.81 -0.35 -12.96
C ASP A 448 -20.76 0.62 -13.54
N ASP A 449 -20.53 1.75 -12.86
CA ASP A 449 -19.72 2.86 -13.39
C ASP A 449 -20.14 3.37 -14.80
N GLY A 450 -21.38 3.05 -15.17
CA GLY A 450 -22.04 3.28 -16.45
C GLY A 450 -22.74 4.63 -16.55
N TYR A 451 -22.26 5.67 -15.90
CA TYR A 451 -22.79 7.02 -16.05
C TYR A 451 -21.66 8.07 -16.10
N SER A 452 -21.92 9.19 -16.79
CA SER A 452 -20.96 10.28 -16.96
C SER A 452 -20.64 10.98 -15.64
N GLY A 453 -19.41 11.49 -15.51
CA GLY A 453 -18.96 12.28 -14.35
C GLY A 453 -17.48 12.68 -14.47
N PRO A 454 -16.96 13.49 -13.53
CA PRO A 454 -15.63 14.10 -13.59
C PRO A 454 -14.46 13.12 -13.36
N LYS A 455 -14.29 12.13 -14.24
CA LYS A 455 -13.24 11.11 -14.10
C LYS A 455 -11.90 11.63 -14.64
N LEU A 456 -10.87 11.64 -13.80
CA LEU A 456 -9.52 12.04 -14.16
C LEU A 456 -8.94 11.14 -15.27
N GLY A 457 -8.15 11.72 -16.18
CA GLY A 457 -7.44 10.98 -17.22
C GLY A 457 -6.02 10.58 -16.81
N PHE A 458 -5.51 9.51 -17.43
CA PHE A 458 -4.18 8.96 -17.13
C PHE A 458 -3.39 8.72 -18.40
N LEU A 459 -2.10 9.03 -18.36
CA LEU A 459 -1.16 8.36 -19.24
C LEU A 459 -0.98 6.93 -18.73
N VAL A 460 -1.04 5.98 -19.65
CA VAL A 460 -0.67 4.58 -19.41
C VAL A 460 0.49 4.22 -20.33
N LYS A 461 1.21 3.15 -20.02
CA LYS A 461 2.34 2.63 -20.83
C LYS A 461 2.07 2.74 -22.34
N GLN A 462 0.93 2.24 -22.79
CA GLN A 462 0.59 2.21 -24.21
C GLN A 462 0.46 3.62 -24.83
N PHE A 463 -0.15 4.57 -24.12
CA PHE A 463 -0.26 5.96 -24.60
C PHE A 463 1.09 6.66 -24.60
N ILE A 464 1.94 6.39 -23.60
CA ILE A 464 3.32 6.91 -23.56
C ILE A 464 4.09 6.44 -24.79
N MET A 465 4.01 5.14 -25.13
CA MET A 465 4.67 4.59 -26.31
C MET A 465 4.16 5.23 -27.60
N LEU A 466 2.84 5.37 -27.78
CA LEU A 466 2.25 6.00 -28.97
C LEU A 466 2.63 7.48 -29.08
N LEU A 467 2.54 8.26 -27.99
CA LEU A 467 2.88 9.67 -27.98
C LEU A 467 4.38 9.90 -28.24
N SER A 468 5.27 9.09 -27.65
CA SER A 468 6.71 9.08 -27.98
C SER A 468 6.94 8.76 -29.46
N GLY A 469 6.21 7.78 -30.01
CA GLY A 469 6.23 7.46 -31.44
C GLY A 469 5.65 8.56 -32.36
N LEU A 470 4.86 9.50 -31.81
CA LEU A 470 4.41 10.72 -32.49
C LEU A 470 5.35 11.93 -32.22
N ASN A 471 6.56 11.67 -31.73
CA ASN A 471 7.62 12.64 -31.45
C ASN A 471 7.32 13.62 -30.29
N ILE A 472 6.51 13.21 -29.31
CA ILE A 472 6.53 13.90 -28.00
C ILE A 472 7.88 13.60 -27.32
N PRO A 473 8.66 14.61 -26.92
CA PRO A 473 9.97 14.38 -26.31
C PRO A 473 9.91 13.58 -25.00
N ASP A 474 10.91 12.72 -24.80
CA ASP A 474 10.99 11.82 -23.63
C ASP A 474 11.01 12.59 -22.30
N GLU A 475 11.66 13.76 -22.27
CA GLU A 475 11.75 14.63 -21.09
C GLU A 475 10.39 15.09 -20.57
N ILE A 476 9.38 15.21 -21.45
CA ILE A 476 8.02 15.61 -21.04
C ILE A 476 7.40 14.50 -20.19
N PHE A 477 7.53 13.23 -20.61
CA PHE A 477 6.99 12.12 -19.83
C PHE A 477 7.71 11.96 -18.48
N LEU A 478 9.03 12.10 -18.49
CA LEU A 478 9.85 12.04 -17.27
C LEU A 478 9.46 13.14 -16.29
N LYS A 479 9.24 14.37 -16.77
CA LYS A 479 8.75 15.48 -15.95
C LYS A 479 7.36 15.20 -15.36
N LYS A 480 6.41 14.70 -16.15
CA LYS A 480 5.06 14.33 -15.64
C LYS A 480 5.13 13.20 -14.60
N GLN A 481 6.08 12.28 -14.74
CA GLN A 481 6.32 11.23 -13.74
C GLN A 481 6.91 11.80 -12.44
N GLU A 482 7.86 12.71 -12.54
CA GLU A 482 8.45 13.38 -11.38
C GLU A 482 7.41 14.21 -10.62
N GLU A 483 6.58 14.99 -11.34
CA GLU A 483 5.42 15.71 -10.78
C GLU A 483 4.49 14.74 -10.03
N TYR A 484 4.21 13.57 -10.62
CA TYR A 484 3.39 12.53 -9.98
C TYR A 484 4.01 11.98 -8.68
N PHE A 485 5.32 11.74 -8.65
CA PHE A 485 6.01 11.30 -7.44
C PHE A 485 5.97 12.35 -6.33
N HIS A 486 6.17 13.62 -6.68
CA HIS A 486 6.06 14.73 -5.74
C HIS A 486 4.65 14.82 -5.13
N GLU A 487 3.60 14.69 -5.95
CA GLU A 487 2.23 14.64 -5.46
C GLU A 487 1.98 13.47 -4.51
N ILE A 488 2.51 12.27 -4.79
CA ILE A 488 2.39 11.16 -3.85
C ILE A 488 3.05 11.52 -2.52
N ILE A 489 4.25 12.11 -2.53
CA ILE A 489 4.96 12.52 -1.31
C ILE A 489 4.16 13.54 -0.52
N SER A 490 3.64 14.58 -1.17
CA SER A 490 2.95 15.70 -0.50
C SER A 490 1.47 15.46 -0.22
N MET A 491 0.89 14.32 -0.63
CA MET A 491 -0.56 14.05 -0.53
C MET A 491 -1.15 14.24 0.87
N CYS A 492 -0.37 13.99 1.92
CA CYS A 492 -0.83 14.14 3.30
C CYS A 492 -0.70 15.58 3.82
N ASP A 493 0.06 16.43 3.15
CA ASP A 493 0.44 17.77 3.63
C ASP A 493 -0.14 18.89 2.74
N ASP A 494 -0.45 18.60 1.47
CA ASP A 494 -1.01 19.55 0.50
C ASP A 494 -2.51 19.28 0.27
N MET A 495 -3.34 20.26 0.62
CA MET A 495 -4.81 20.17 0.50
C MET A 495 -5.28 19.99 -0.96
N ASN A 496 -4.64 20.63 -1.94
CA ASN A 496 -5.04 20.50 -3.34
C ASN A 496 -4.71 19.11 -3.87
N VAL A 497 -3.56 18.57 -3.48
CA VAL A 497 -3.16 17.20 -3.82
C VAL A 497 -4.09 16.20 -3.12
N ALA A 498 -4.38 16.38 -1.83
CA ALA A 498 -5.32 15.55 -1.08
C ALA A 498 -6.70 15.50 -1.76
N ILE A 499 -7.25 16.66 -2.17
CA ILE A 499 -8.53 16.74 -2.89
C ILE A 499 -8.44 16.06 -4.26
N LYS A 500 -7.38 16.31 -5.03
CA LYS A 500 -7.15 15.67 -6.34
C LYS A 500 -7.15 14.15 -6.24
N TYR A 501 -6.46 13.57 -5.26
CA TYR A 501 -6.38 12.12 -5.08
C TYR A 501 -7.65 11.54 -4.45
N SER A 502 -8.34 12.30 -3.61
CA SER A 502 -9.66 11.92 -3.11
C SER A 502 -10.67 11.82 -4.26
N LEU A 503 -10.67 12.79 -5.19
CA LEU A 503 -11.42 12.71 -6.45
C LEU A 503 -11.00 11.51 -7.30
N TYR A 504 -9.69 11.29 -7.46
CA TYR A 504 -9.16 10.16 -8.24
C TYR A 504 -9.68 8.80 -7.72
N PHE A 505 -9.69 8.62 -6.40
CA PHE A 505 -10.11 7.38 -5.77
C PHE A 505 -11.61 7.34 -5.43
N ASP A 506 -12.41 8.25 -6.00
CA ASP A 506 -13.85 8.37 -5.76
C ASP A 506 -14.22 8.46 -4.26
N ARG A 507 -13.38 9.13 -3.45
CA ARG A 507 -13.60 9.39 -2.01
C ARG A 507 -14.23 10.75 -1.77
N ILE A 508 -15.48 10.89 -2.20
CA ILE A 508 -16.23 12.15 -2.07
C ILE A 508 -16.46 12.51 -0.59
N ASP A 509 -16.67 11.52 0.26
CA ASP A 509 -16.70 11.66 1.71
C ASP A 509 -15.45 12.38 2.24
N LEU A 510 -14.26 11.98 1.76
CA LEU A 510 -13.00 12.56 2.17
C LEU A 510 -12.84 14.00 1.67
N ILE A 511 -13.35 14.32 0.47
CA ILE A 511 -13.36 15.70 -0.05
C ILE A 511 -14.18 16.59 0.88
N TYR A 512 -15.37 16.16 1.30
CA TYR A 512 -16.18 16.92 2.24
C TYR A 512 -15.43 17.19 3.54
N HIS A 513 -14.81 16.16 4.12
CA HIS A 513 -14.01 16.33 5.33
C HIS A 513 -12.82 17.29 5.12
N LEU A 514 -12.12 17.20 3.99
CA LEU A 514 -11.00 18.09 3.64
C LEU A 514 -11.43 19.55 3.46
N LEU A 515 -12.65 19.79 2.96
CA LEU A 515 -13.20 21.13 2.79
C LEU A 515 -13.76 21.70 4.11
N SER A 516 -14.23 20.84 5.02
CA SER A 516 -14.82 21.26 6.31
C SER A 516 -13.84 21.28 7.48
N ALA A 517 -12.71 20.59 7.39
CA ALA A 517 -11.77 20.39 8.50
C ALA A 517 -10.31 20.50 8.03
N ASN A 518 -9.39 20.65 9.00
CA ASN A 518 -7.97 20.66 8.71
C ASN A 518 -7.49 19.28 8.20
N ILE A 519 -6.60 19.27 7.21
CA ILE A 519 -6.03 18.07 6.59
C ILE A 519 -5.46 17.06 7.63
N GLN A 520 -5.01 17.56 8.78
CA GLN A 520 -4.54 16.73 9.90
C GLN A 520 -5.58 15.72 10.42
N HIS A 521 -6.87 16.03 10.34
CA HIS A 521 -7.94 15.15 10.83
C HIS A 521 -8.19 13.92 9.95
N VAL A 522 -7.75 13.95 8.69
CA VAL A 522 -7.99 12.89 7.71
C VAL A 522 -6.70 12.22 7.22
N GLN A 523 -5.62 12.40 7.98
CA GLN A 523 -4.29 11.84 7.68
C GLN A 523 -4.30 10.33 7.48
N SER A 524 -5.13 9.59 8.22
CA SER A 524 -5.16 8.13 8.14
C SER A 524 -5.75 7.65 6.81
N GLU A 525 -6.79 8.33 6.33
CA GLU A 525 -7.48 8.09 5.09
C GLU A 525 -6.61 8.49 3.90
N LEU A 526 -5.91 9.63 4.00
CA LEU A 526 -4.95 10.08 3.00
C LEU A 526 -3.78 9.12 2.86
N LYS A 527 -3.25 8.55 3.96
CA LYS A 527 -2.21 7.52 3.89
C LYS A 527 -2.67 6.25 3.15
N ILE A 528 -3.95 5.88 3.28
CA ILE A 528 -4.52 4.77 2.50
C ILE A 528 -4.54 5.11 1.01
N LEU A 529 -4.94 6.34 0.64
CA LEU A 529 -4.93 6.79 -0.75
C LEU A 529 -3.51 6.90 -1.31
N GLN A 530 -2.57 7.38 -0.51
CA GLN A 530 -1.15 7.48 -0.84
C GLN A 530 -0.56 6.10 -1.14
N LYS A 531 -0.87 5.09 -0.30
CA LYS A 531 -0.48 3.69 -0.56
C LYS A 531 -1.08 3.16 -1.87
N LYS A 532 -2.35 3.41 -2.14
CA LYS A 532 -2.99 3.00 -3.42
C LYS A 532 -2.35 3.69 -4.63
N ALA A 533 -1.97 4.96 -4.50
CA ALA A 533 -1.27 5.70 -5.56
C ALA A 533 0.12 5.11 -5.79
N LEU A 534 0.85 4.81 -4.71
CA LEU A 534 2.13 4.12 -4.73
C LEU A 534 2.05 2.76 -5.44
N GLU A 535 1.03 1.93 -5.15
CA GLU A 535 0.79 0.65 -5.84
C GLU A 535 0.49 0.81 -7.34
N SER A 536 0.15 2.02 -7.79
CA SER A 536 -0.16 2.34 -9.19
C SER A 536 1.06 2.87 -9.97
N VAL A 537 2.17 3.24 -9.32
CA VAL A 537 3.34 3.85 -9.99
C VAL A 537 4.00 2.91 -10.99
N GLU A 538 4.19 1.64 -10.63
CA GLU A 538 4.80 0.61 -11.50
C GLU A 538 3.91 0.25 -12.69
N LYS A 539 2.59 0.51 -12.59
CA LYS A 539 1.64 0.34 -13.71
C LYS A 539 1.74 1.48 -14.73
N LEU A 540 2.61 2.48 -14.47
CA LEU A 540 2.76 3.70 -15.26
C LEU A 540 1.42 4.40 -15.51
N LYS A 541 0.52 4.38 -14.51
CA LYS A 541 -0.79 5.03 -14.57
C LYS A 541 -0.67 6.44 -13.99
N ILE A 542 -0.16 7.36 -14.80
CA ILE A 542 0.23 8.72 -14.37
C ILE A 542 -0.97 9.67 -14.54
N PRO A 543 -1.50 10.27 -13.46
CA PRO A 543 -2.62 11.22 -13.53
C PRO A 543 -2.21 12.52 -14.22
N ILE A 544 -2.99 12.95 -15.22
CA ILE A 544 -2.76 14.24 -15.91
C ILE A 544 -3.89 15.19 -15.58
N THR A 545 -3.57 16.31 -14.93
CA THR A 545 -4.55 17.31 -14.47
C THR A 545 -5.40 17.89 -15.61
N LYS A 546 -4.75 18.24 -16.74
CA LYS A 546 -5.41 18.73 -17.97
C LYS A 546 -5.90 17.58 -18.86
N SER A 547 -6.60 16.63 -18.23
CA SER A 547 -7.22 15.51 -18.94
C SER A 547 -8.44 14.94 -18.21
N ARG A 548 -9.31 14.28 -18.97
CA ARG A 548 -10.47 13.54 -18.46
C ARG A 548 -10.69 12.25 -19.21
N LEU A 549 -11.32 11.28 -18.55
CA LEU A 549 -11.85 10.07 -19.16
C LEU A 549 -13.37 10.17 -19.22
N ALA A 550 -13.94 10.38 -20.41
CA ALA A 550 -15.37 10.62 -20.57
C ALA A 550 -16.03 9.65 -21.57
N PHE A 551 -17.33 9.43 -21.43
CA PHE A 551 -18.12 8.69 -22.42
C PHE A 551 -18.17 9.46 -23.74
N GLY A 552 -18.08 8.74 -24.86
CA GLY A 552 -18.43 9.31 -26.16
C GLY A 552 -19.93 9.33 -26.38
N VAL A 553 -20.42 10.44 -26.92
CA VAL A 553 -21.81 10.58 -27.41
C VAL A 553 -21.81 11.19 -28.80
N CYS A 554 -22.89 10.98 -29.55
CA CYS A 554 -23.06 11.59 -30.87
C CYS A 554 -23.65 13.00 -30.72
N ASP A 555 -23.35 13.90 -31.65
CA ASP A 555 -23.99 15.20 -31.75
C ASP A 555 -25.47 15.07 -32.18
N PRO A 556 -26.43 15.34 -31.28
CA PRO A 556 -27.85 15.18 -31.60
C PRO A 556 -28.37 16.22 -32.60
N TYR A 557 -27.74 17.39 -32.68
CA TYR A 557 -28.22 18.51 -33.50
C TYR A 557 -27.45 18.66 -34.81
N GLY A 558 -26.35 17.91 -34.97
CA GLY A 558 -25.48 17.97 -36.14
C GLY A 558 -24.81 19.32 -36.34
N VAL A 559 -24.53 20.06 -35.27
CA VAL A 559 -23.85 21.38 -35.32
C VAL A 559 -22.33 21.25 -35.51
N LEU A 560 -21.71 20.17 -35.00
CA LEU A 560 -20.28 19.93 -35.08
C LEU A 560 -19.85 19.56 -36.51
N LYS A 561 -18.75 20.17 -36.97
CA LYS A 561 -18.10 19.81 -38.25
C LYS A 561 -17.13 18.65 -38.05
N SER A 562 -16.78 17.97 -39.14
CA SER A 562 -15.72 16.96 -39.10
C SER A 562 -14.39 17.59 -38.67
N GLY A 563 -13.70 16.97 -37.72
CA GLY A 563 -12.50 17.48 -37.05
C GLY A 563 -12.78 18.28 -35.77
N GLU A 564 -14.04 18.59 -35.46
CA GLU A 564 -14.45 19.29 -34.23
C GLU A 564 -15.02 18.30 -33.20
N VAL A 565 -14.84 18.63 -31.94
CA VAL A 565 -15.49 17.97 -30.79
C VAL A 565 -15.97 19.03 -29.80
N TYR A 566 -16.97 18.68 -29.01
CA TYR A 566 -17.40 19.47 -27.86
C TYR A 566 -17.11 18.68 -26.58
N PHE A 567 -16.50 19.35 -25.60
CA PHE A 567 -16.21 18.77 -24.30
C PHE A 567 -16.19 19.87 -23.22
N ARG A 568 -17.03 19.71 -22.20
CA ARG A 568 -17.15 20.60 -21.04
C ARG A 568 -16.94 19.79 -19.76
N PRO A 569 -15.71 19.78 -19.19
CA PRO A 569 -15.40 19.03 -17.99
C PRO A 569 -15.85 19.73 -16.70
N THR A 570 -16.17 18.93 -15.69
CA THR A 570 -16.33 19.38 -14.30
C THR A 570 -14.98 19.32 -13.55
N PHE A 571 -14.63 20.43 -12.88
CA PHE A 571 -13.45 20.61 -12.03
C PHE A 571 -13.89 21.23 -10.70
N ASN A 572 -13.55 20.60 -9.57
CA ASN A 572 -13.92 21.09 -8.22
C ASN A 572 -15.42 21.45 -8.12
N GLY A 573 -16.28 20.61 -8.68
CA GLY A 573 -17.73 20.82 -8.72
C GLY A 573 -18.22 21.88 -9.71
N ARG A 574 -17.36 22.53 -10.48
CA ARG A 574 -17.75 23.57 -11.45
C ARG A 574 -17.46 23.12 -12.88
N GLN A 575 -18.37 23.43 -13.79
CA GLN A 575 -18.25 23.06 -15.20
C GLN A 575 -17.56 24.18 -15.99
N PHE A 576 -16.44 23.89 -16.64
CA PHE A 576 -15.67 24.89 -17.37
C PHE A 576 -15.58 24.58 -18.86
N MET A 577 -15.55 25.63 -19.67
CA MET A 577 -15.05 25.53 -21.03
C MET A 577 -13.52 25.44 -21.00
N ILE A 578 -12.95 24.61 -21.86
CA ILE A 578 -11.51 24.46 -21.94
C ILE A 578 -10.91 25.63 -22.72
N ASP A 579 -9.92 26.30 -22.14
CA ASP A 579 -9.22 27.43 -22.77
C ASP A 579 -8.44 27.03 -24.04
N SER A 580 -7.99 25.76 -24.09
CA SER A 580 -7.30 25.23 -25.27
C SER A 580 -8.26 25.03 -26.44
N LYS A 581 -7.80 25.40 -27.64
CA LYS A 581 -8.54 25.19 -28.91
C LYS A 581 -8.42 23.76 -29.44
N ILE A 582 -7.49 22.96 -28.92
CA ILE A 582 -7.21 21.61 -29.39
C ILE A 582 -6.99 20.64 -28.23
N CYS A 583 -7.34 19.39 -28.46
CA CYS A 583 -7.02 18.28 -27.57
C CYS A 583 -6.61 17.06 -28.41
N PHE A 584 -5.91 16.11 -27.80
CA PHE A 584 -5.87 14.77 -28.35
C PHE A 584 -6.91 13.88 -27.65
N VAL A 585 -7.46 12.95 -28.42
CA VAL A 585 -8.44 11.97 -27.99
C VAL A 585 -7.93 10.57 -28.34
N VAL A 586 -7.99 9.65 -27.38
CA VAL A 586 -7.55 8.26 -27.55
C VAL A 586 -8.36 7.32 -26.66
N LYS A 587 -8.54 6.06 -27.09
CA LYS A 587 -9.20 5.01 -26.29
C LYS A 587 -8.18 3.99 -25.78
N SER A 588 -8.38 3.48 -24.57
CA SER A 588 -7.59 2.34 -24.09
C SER A 588 -8.30 1.01 -24.41
N PRO A 589 -7.59 0.00 -24.96
CA PRO A 589 -6.23 0.06 -25.49
C PRO A 589 -6.18 0.59 -26.93
N SER A 590 -5.05 1.18 -27.35
CA SER A 590 -4.76 1.61 -28.73
C SER A 590 -3.36 1.16 -29.12
N TYR A 591 -3.15 0.72 -30.36
CA TYR A 591 -1.86 0.18 -30.82
C TYR A 591 -1.34 0.83 -32.09
N HIS A 592 -2.17 1.60 -32.79
CA HIS A 592 -1.74 2.30 -33.98
C HIS A 592 -1.53 3.79 -33.67
N LEU A 593 -0.46 4.39 -34.20
CA LEU A 593 -0.15 5.81 -33.99
C LEU A 593 -1.29 6.74 -34.43
N GLY A 594 -2.06 6.31 -35.44
CA GLY A 594 -3.22 7.04 -35.94
C GLY A 594 -4.45 7.00 -35.02
N ASP A 595 -4.42 6.22 -33.94
CA ASP A 595 -5.54 6.10 -32.97
C ASP A 595 -5.58 7.31 -32.02
N ILE A 596 -4.44 8.03 -31.90
CA ILE A 596 -4.40 9.33 -31.23
C ILE A 596 -4.86 10.37 -32.24
N ARG A 597 -6.04 10.93 -32.00
CA ARG A 597 -6.64 11.96 -32.87
C ARG A 597 -6.51 13.32 -32.22
N VAL A 598 -5.84 14.25 -32.89
CA VAL A 598 -5.83 15.66 -32.48
C VAL A 598 -7.05 16.33 -33.10
N LEU A 599 -7.95 16.82 -32.26
CA LEU A 599 -9.26 17.37 -32.64
C LEU A 599 -9.42 18.79 -32.09
N LYS A 600 -10.25 19.58 -32.76
CA LYS A 600 -10.53 20.96 -32.36
C LYS A 600 -11.63 20.99 -31.31
N LEU A 601 -11.35 21.58 -30.16
CA LEU A 601 -12.36 21.88 -29.14
C LEU A 601 -13.18 23.09 -29.59
N THR A 602 -14.50 22.92 -29.59
CA THR A 602 -15.45 23.95 -30.00
C THR A 602 -16.57 24.09 -28.97
N SER A 603 -17.18 25.27 -28.94
CA SER A 603 -18.36 25.56 -28.11
C SER A 603 -19.54 25.88 -29.00
N TYR A 604 -20.68 25.26 -28.72
CA TYR A 604 -21.96 25.53 -29.37
C TYR A 604 -23.04 25.59 -28.30
N GLN A 605 -23.87 26.63 -28.32
CA GLN A 605 -24.91 26.87 -27.32
C GLN A 605 -25.89 25.68 -27.22
N GLN A 606 -26.17 25.01 -28.34
CA GLN A 606 -27.04 23.84 -28.40
C GLN A 606 -26.51 22.65 -27.57
N LEU A 607 -25.20 22.58 -27.31
CA LEU A 607 -24.54 21.49 -26.60
C LEU A 607 -24.23 21.83 -25.14
N GLU A 608 -24.54 23.04 -24.65
CA GLU A 608 -24.15 23.51 -23.31
C GLU A 608 -24.67 22.66 -22.15
N HIS A 609 -25.83 22.02 -22.34
CA HIS A 609 -26.44 21.10 -21.38
C HIS A 609 -25.65 19.79 -21.21
N LEU A 610 -24.73 19.46 -22.11
CA LEU A 610 -23.89 18.27 -22.05
C LEU A 610 -22.57 18.59 -21.34
N TYR A 611 -22.26 17.88 -20.26
CA TYR A 611 -21.00 17.99 -19.54
C TYR A 611 -20.50 16.60 -19.14
N ASP A 612 -19.18 16.49 -18.91
CA ASP A 612 -18.50 15.23 -18.59
C ASP A 612 -18.74 14.08 -19.60
N VAL A 613 -19.07 14.45 -20.84
CA VAL A 613 -19.19 13.59 -22.03
C VAL A 613 -18.50 14.28 -23.20
N ILE A 614 -17.81 13.52 -24.07
CA ILE A 614 -17.27 14.07 -25.32
C ILE A 614 -18.26 13.84 -26.45
N VAL A 615 -18.66 14.94 -27.09
CA VAL A 615 -19.61 14.92 -28.20
C VAL A 615 -18.83 14.87 -29.52
N PHE A 616 -19.10 13.83 -30.30
CA PHE A 616 -18.50 13.62 -31.61
C PHE A 616 -19.44 14.09 -32.74
N PRO A 617 -18.89 14.62 -33.84
CA PRO A 617 -19.69 15.09 -34.95
C PRO A 617 -20.37 13.91 -35.63
N THR A 618 -21.63 14.10 -36.00
CA THR A 618 -22.35 13.14 -36.85
C THR A 618 -22.05 13.35 -38.33
N LYS A 619 -21.27 14.38 -38.69
CA LYS A 619 -20.87 14.75 -40.06
C LYS A 619 -19.43 14.31 -40.38
N GLY A 620 -19.17 14.04 -41.66
CA GLY A 620 -17.82 13.76 -42.16
C GLY A 620 -17.77 12.52 -43.05
N GLN A 621 -16.56 12.13 -43.45
CA GLN A 621 -16.35 10.91 -44.25
C GLN A 621 -16.38 9.64 -43.39
N ARG A 622 -15.85 9.73 -42.17
CA ARG A 622 -15.71 8.63 -41.21
C ARG A 622 -15.92 9.18 -39.79
N PRO A 623 -16.64 8.46 -38.90
CA PRO A 623 -16.86 8.93 -37.53
C PRO A 623 -15.56 8.85 -36.71
N HIS A 624 -15.26 9.91 -35.94
CA HIS A 624 -14.06 9.95 -35.09
C HIS A 624 -13.95 8.79 -34.09
N PRO A 625 -15.04 8.30 -33.46
CA PRO A 625 -15.01 7.04 -32.70
C PRO A 625 -14.35 5.90 -33.49
N ASN A 626 -14.77 5.66 -34.73
CA ASN A 626 -14.20 4.60 -35.55
C ASN A 626 -12.74 4.88 -35.95
N GLU A 627 -12.33 6.14 -36.08
CA GLU A 627 -10.93 6.51 -36.28
C GLU A 627 -10.06 6.21 -35.06
N ILE A 628 -10.65 6.15 -33.87
CA ILE A 628 -9.98 5.90 -32.58
C ILE A 628 -10.16 4.43 -32.22
N ALA A 629 -9.23 3.58 -32.63
CA ALA A 629 -9.23 2.15 -32.28
C ALA A 629 -10.52 1.39 -32.66
N GLY A 630 -11.18 1.79 -33.76
CA GLY A 630 -12.40 1.13 -34.24
C GLY A 630 -13.58 1.22 -33.28
N SER A 631 -13.60 2.25 -32.44
CA SER A 631 -14.56 2.44 -31.35
C SER A 631 -15.97 2.78 -31.83
N ASP A 632 -16.96 2.47 -30.98
CA ASP A 632 -18.37 2.83 -31.12
C ASP A 632 -18.81 3.74 -29.96
N LEU A 633 -20.11 4.04 -29.85
CA LEU A 633 -20.68 4.86 -28.78
C LEU A 633 -21.56 4.04 -27.82
N ASP A 634 -21.32 2.74 -27.69
CA ASP A 634 -22.14 1.82 -26.87
C ASP A 634 -21.72 1.74 -25.38
N GLY A 635 -20.74 2.59 -25.02
CA GLY A 635 -20.18 2.75 -23.68
C GLY A 635 -18.66 2.94 -23.65
N ASP A 636 -18.03 3.11 -24.82
CA ASP A 636 -16.61 3.43 -24.91
C ASP A 636 -16.30 4.79 -24.24
N LYS A 637 -15.17 4.81 -23.53
CA LYS A 637 -14.64 6.01 -22.84
C LYS A 637 -13.34 6.44 -23.48
N TYR A 638 -13.16 7.75 -23.60
CA TYR A 638 -12.02 8.35 -24.28
C TYR A 638 -11.22 9.19 -23.30
N LEU A 639 -9.90 9.04 -23.34
CA LEU A 639 -8.98 9.99 -22.74
C LEU A 639 -8.97 11.24 -23.62
N ILE A 640 -9.33 12.37 -23.02
CA ILE A 640 -9.34 13.68 -23.65
C ILE A 640 -8.30 14.50 -22.91
N CYS A 641 -7.23 14.89 -23.59
CA CYS A 641 -6.14 15.64 -22.99
C CYS A 641 -5.84 16.91 -23.78
N TRP A 642 -5.82 18.03 -23.06
CA TRP A 642 -5.56 19.35 -23.59
C TRP A 642 -4.33 19.98 -22.93
N ASP A 643 -3.43 19.15 -22.42
CA ASP A 643 -2.11 19.57 -21.98
C ASP A 643 -1.23 19.83 -23.21
N ASN A 644 -0.86 21.08 -23.43
CA ASN A 644 -0.08 21.51 -24.61
C ASN A 644 1.24 20.75 -24.76
N ASP A 645 1.86 20.31 -23.66
CA ASP A 645 3.12 19.55 -23.68
C ASP A 645 2.93 18.14 -24.26
N LEU A 646 1.71 17.60 -24.19
CA LEU A 646 1.38 16.24 -24.61
C LEU A 646 0.62 16.19 -25.94
N ILE A 647 0.34 17.33 -26.58
CA ILE A 647 -0.36 17.37 -27.87
C ILE A 647 0.64 17.14 -29.02
N PRO A 648 0.50 16.06 -29.80
CA PRO A 648 1.39 15.79 -30.92
C PRO A 648 1.25 16.85 -32.01
N LYS A 649 2.38 17.31 -32.54
CA LYS A 649 2.42 18.22 -33.71
C LYS A 649 2.20 17.48 -35.03
N GLN A 650 2.48 16.18 -35.06
CA GLN A 650 2.29 15.30 -36.20
C GLN A 650 1.25 14.25 -35.85
N VAL A 651 0.40 13.91 -36.82
CA VAL A 651 -0.65 12.89 -36.68
C VAL A 651 -0.55 11.89 -37.82
N ASN A 652 -0.77 10.62 -37.50
CA ASN A 652 -0.85 9.56 -38.50
C ASN A 652 -2.28 9.36 -38.97
N LYS A 653 -2.45 8.79 -40.17
CA LYS A 653 -3.78 8.37 -40.65
C LYS A 653 -4.32 7.25 -39.75
N PRO A 654 -5.62 7.26 -39.41
CA PRO A 654 -6.21 6.21 -38.59
C PRO A 654 -6.18 4.87 -39.35
N MET A 655 -6.01 3.77 -38.61
CA MET A 655 -6.04 2.43 -39.21
C MET A 655 -7.42 2.14 -39.82
N ASN A 656 -7.48 1.26 -40.82
CA ASN A 656 -8.76 0.79 -41.33
C ASN A 656 -9.28 -0.36 -40.44
N TYR A 657 -10.44 -0.18 -39.82
CA TYR A 657 -11.05 -1.12 -38.88
C TYR A 657 -12.18 -1.96 -39.51
N ASN A 658 -12.19 -2.09 -40.84
CA ASN A 658 -13.22 -2.84 -41.53
C ASN A 658 -13.24 -4.31 -41.05
N SER A 659 -14.43 -4.81 -40.71
CA SER A 659 -14.60 -6.20 -40.25
C SER A 659 -14.38 -7.18 -41.40
N THR A 660 -13.26 -7.91 -41.34
CA THR A 660 -12.82 -8.85 -42.36
C THR A 660 -13.09 -10.29 -41.93
N THR A 661 -14.36 -10.77 -41.98
CA THR A 661 -14.72 -12.14 -42.43
C THR A 661 -16.19 -12.51 -42.16
N LYS A 662 -16.82 -13.20 -43.14
CA LYS A 662 -18.06 -13.96 -42.92
C LYS A 662 -17.73 -15.22 -42.11
N VAL A 663 -18.49 -15.46 -41.05
CA VAL A 663 -18.27 -16.58 -40.12
C VAL A 663 -19.12 -17.78 -40.54
N GLN A 664 -18.68 -18.98 -40.16
CA GLN A 664 -19.44 -20.21 -40.26
C GLN A 664 -20.73 -20.11 -39.42
N GLU A 665 -21.87 -20.19 -40.08
CA GLU A 665 -23.19 -20.26 -39.44
C GLU A 665 -23.52 -21.73 -39.17
N SER A 666 -24.07 -22.02 -37.99
CA SER A 666 -24.62 -23.34 -37.66
C SER A 666 -26.13 -23.26 -37.60
N GLU A 667 -26.83 -24.24 -38.18
CA GLU A 667 -28.29 -24.31 -38.12
C GLU A 667 -28.81 -24.48 -36.69
N PHE A 668 -28.07 -25.24 -35.87
CA PHE A 668 -28.38 -25.54 -34.47
C PHE A 668 -27.16 -25.30 -33.57
N ILE A 669 -27.38 -24.63 -32.44
CA ILE A 669 -26.33 -24.37 -31.43
C ILE A 669 -26.77 -24.99 -30.11
N THR A 670 -25.98 -25.92 -29.57
CA THR A 670 -26.30 -26.67 -28.35
C THR A 670 -25.65 -26.07 -27.10
N ARG A 671 -26.16 -26.41 -25.90
CA ARG A 671 -25.54 -26.05 -24.61
C ARG A 671 -24.10 -26.56 -24.51
N ASN A 672 -23.82 -27.75 -25.01
CA ASN A 672 -22.46 -28.32 -24.98
C ASN A 672 -21.50 -27.49 -25.84
N GLU A 673 -21.93 -27.03 -27.03
CA GLU A 673 -21.10 -26.14 -27.86
C GLU A 673 -20.81 -24.79 -27.17
N MET A 674 -21.76 -24.26 -26.40
CA MET A 674 -21.57 -23.05 -25.59
C MET A 674 -20.55 -23.27 -24.46
N ILE A 675 -20.58 -24.44 -23.83
CA ILE A 675 -19.60 -24.86 -22.81
C ILE A 675 -18.22 -25.05 -23.45
N SER A 676 -18.13 -25.74 -24.59
CA SER A 676 -16.87 -25.90 -25.34
C SER A 676 -16.32 -24.55 -25.77
N HIS A 677 -17.18 -23.60 -26.17
CA HIS A 677 -16.77 -22.23 -26.49
C HIS A 677 -16.15 -21.52 -25.27
N PHE A 678 -16.78 -21.62 -24.10
CA PHE A 678 -16.24 -21.10 -22.84
C PHE A 678 -14.89 -21.73 -22.48
N ALA A 679 -14.83 -23.07 -22.44
CA ALA A 679 -13.64 -23.81 -22.06
C ALA A 679 -12.45 -23.49 -22.97
N ASN A 680 -12.70 -23.24 -24.26
CA ASN A 680 -11.66 -22.91 -25.25
C ASN A 680 -11.31 -21.42 -25.36
N ALA A 681 -11.96 -20.53 -24.62
CA ALA A 681 -11.72 -19.08 -24.71
C ALA A 681 -10.26 -18.68 -24.50
N LYS A 682 -9.53 -19.35 -23.59
CA LYS A 682 -8.11 -19.04 -23.32
C LYS A 682 -7.17 -19.41 -24.47
N LYS A 683 -7.40 -20.53 -25.18
CA LYS A 683 -6.61 -20.88 -26.39
C LYS A 683 -6.75 -19.81 -27.47
N ASN A 684 -7.83 -19.03 -27.42
CA ASN A 684 -8.12 -17.95 -28.36
C ASN A 684 -7.72 -16.56 -27.84
N ASN A 685 -7.20 -16.43 -26.59
CA ASN A 685 -6.79 -15.14 -26.02
C ASN A 685 -5.41 -14.72 -26.56
N GLN A 686 -5.38 -14.27 -27.80
CA GLN A 686 -4.15 -13.86 -28.49
C GLN A 686 -3.76 -12.42 -28.21
N SER A 687 -4.66 -11.58 -27.71
CA SER A 687 -4.39 -10.16 -27.46
C SER A 687 -3.23 -9.95 -26.49
N GLY A 688 -3.14 -10.74 -25.40
CA GLY A 688 -2.01 -10.66 -24.47
C GLY A 688 -0.67 -11.11 -25.08
N ILE A 689 -0.68 -12.09 -25.99
CA ILE A 689 0.53 -12.51 -26.71
C ILE A 689 0.96 -11.43 -27.72
N ILE A 690 -0.01 -10.86 -28.44
CA ILE A 690 0.21 -9.77 -29.39
C ILE A 690 0.75 -8.53 -28.66
N ASP A 691 0.21 -8.18 -27.49
CA ASP A 691 0.70 -7.09 -26.66
C ASP A 691 2.18 -7.27 -26.28
N ASN A 692 2.55 -8.47 -25.81
CA ASN A 692 3.94 -8.78 -25.48
C ASN A 692 4.88 -8.67 -26.69
N TYR A 693 4.45 -9.16 -27.87
CA TYR A 693 5.26 -9.05 -29.09
C TYR A 693 5.35 -7.61 -29.56
N TYR A 694 4.26 -6.84 -29.45
CA TYR A 694 4.23 -5.43 -29.80
C TYR A 694 5.21 -4.66 -28.92
N ASN A 695 5.20 -4.89 -27.61
CA ASN A 695 6.14 -4.28 -26.66
C ASN A 695 7.60 -4.59 -27.02
N TYR A 696 7.91 -5.84 -27.35
CA TYR A 696 9.25 -6.24 -27.80
C TYR A 696 9.70 -5.47 -29.06
N TRP A 697 8.87 -5.46 -30.11
CA TRP A 697 9.23 -4.79 -31.36
C TRP A 697 9.26 -3.27 -31.23
N ALA A 698 8.38 -2.68 -30.42
CA ALA A 698 8.36 -1.26 -30.16
C ALA A 698 9.65 -0.82 -29.43
N ASN A 699 10.15 -1.63 -28.50
CA ASN A 699 11.42 -1.36 -27.83
C ASN A 699 12.62 -1.48 -28.78
N LEU A 700 12.61 -2.47 -29.68
CA LEU A 700 13.74 -2.75 -30.55
C LEU A 700 13.81 -1.83 -31.78
N LEU A 701 12.67 -1.59 -32.43
CA LEU A 701 12.56 -0.93 -33.74
C LEU A 701 11.72 0.35 -33.71
N GLY A 702 11.13 0.68 -32.56
CA GLY A 702 10.18 1.77 -32.44
C GLY A 702 8.75 1.38 -32.82
N VAL A 703 7.81 2.17 -32.30
CA VAL A 703 6.36 1.97 -32.46
C VAL A 703 5.88 2.07 -33.92
N ASN A 704 6.59 2.84 -34.77
CA ASN A 704 6.23 3.00 -36.17
C ASN A 704 6.74 1.85 -37.08
N SER A 705 7.42 0.85 -36.50
CA SER A 705 7.95 -0.28 -37.25
C SER A 705 6.85 -1.07 -37.98
N THR A 706 7.23 -1.74 -39.07
CA THR A 706 6.31 -2.62 -39.82
C THR A 706 5.72 -3.72 -38.95
N GLN A 707 6.50 -4.22 -37.99
CA GLN A 707 6.11 -5.27 -37.05
C GLN A 707 5.03 -4.77 -36.10
N CYS A 708 5.23 -3.59 -35.48
CA CYS A 708 4.24 -2.97 -34.61
C CYS A 708 2.94 -2.66 -35.34
N ARG A 709 3.00 -2.15 -36.58
CA ARG A 709 1.80 -1.88 -37.38
C ARG A 709 1.00 -3.15 -37.70
N ARG A 710 1.65 -4.22 -38.15
CA ARG A 710 0.98 -5.51 -38.39
C ARG A 710 0.45 -6.15 -37.10
N LEU A 711 1.14 -5.96 -35.97
CA LEU A 711 0.65 -6.42 -34.67
C LEU A 711 -0.55 -5.60 -34.18
N ALA A 712 -0.62 -4.29 -34.49
CA ALA A 712 -1.79 -3.47 -34.19
C ALA A 712 -3.04 -3.92 -34.98
N GLU A 713 -2.87 -4.29 -36.26
CA GLU A 713 -3.92 -4.90 -37.09
C GLU A 713 -4.43 -6.20 -36.46
N LEU A 714 -3.51 -7.11 -36.12
CA LEU A 714 -3.85 -8.38 -35.46
C LEU A 714 -4.49 -8.18 -34.08
N PHE A 715 -4.08 -7.14 -33.34
CA PHE A 715 -4.68 -6.81 -32.04
C PHE A 715 -6.15 -6.41 -32.20
N SER A 716 -6.46 -5.59 -33.22
CA SER A 716 -7.84 -5.21 -33.53
C SER A 716 -8.69 -6.44 -33.85
N GLU A 717 -8.18 -7.35 -34.67
CA GLU A 717 -8.87 -8.63 -34.94
C GLU A 717 -9.07 -9.44 -33.64
N ALA A 718 -8.08 -9.42 -32.73
CA ALA A 718 -8.12 -10.16 -31.46
C ALA A 718 -9.15 -9.67 -30.47
N VAL A 719 -9.45 -8.37 -30.48
CA VAL A 719 -10.50 -7.80 -29.65
C VAL A 719 -11.90 -8.27 -30.09
N ASP A 720 -12.11 -8.47 -31.39
CA ASP A 720 -13.40 -8.90 -31.94
C ASP A 720 -13.54 -10.42 -32.11
N ALA A 721 -12.43 -11.17 -32.11
CA ALA A 721 -12.43 -12.63 -32.17
C ALA A 721 -13.40 -13.33 -31.21
N PRO A 722 -13.60 -12.89 -29.94
CA PRO A 722 -14.59 -13.50 -29.05
C PRO A 722 -16.04 -13.36 -29.52
N LYS A 723 -16.35 -12.35 -30.35
CA LYS A 723 -17.69 -12.10 -30.90
C LYS A 723 -17.86 -12.71 -32.29
N THR A 724 -16.77 -12.79 -33.07
CA THR A 724 -16.78 -13.29 -34.45
C THR A 724 -16.42 -14.78 -34.53
N GLY A 725 -15.80 -15.37 -33.50
CA GLY A 725 -15.29 -16.74 -33.55
C GLY A 725 -14.05 -16.91 -34.45
N GLN A 726 -13.46 -15.80 -34.92
CA GLN A 726 -12.29 -15.82 -35.79
C GLN A 726 -11.07 -16.37 -35.03
N LYS A 727 -10.38 -17.34 -35.65
CA LYS A 727 -9.09 -17.84 -35.15
C LYS A 727 -7.97 -16.99 -35.71
N ILE A 728 -7.31 -16.25 -34.84
CA ILE A 728 -6.17 -15.43 -35.25
C ILE A 728 -4.93 -16.31 -35.33
N ARG A 729 -4.02 -16.00 -36.26
CA ARG A 729 -2.74 -16.69 -36.38
C ARG A 729 -1.66 -15.63 -36.48
N ILE A 730 -0.82 -15.55 -35.45
CA ILE A 730 0.34 -14.66 -35.48
C ILE A 730 1.39 -15.24 -36.44
N PRO A 731 1.74 -14.52 -37.53
CA PRO A 731 2.77 -14.93 -38.48
C PRO A 731 4.13 -15.16 -37.80
N ALA A 732 4.95 -16.05 -38.37
CA ALA A 732 6.23 -16.43 -37.75
C ALA A 732 7.21 -15.25 -37.66
N GLU A 733 7.19 -14.36 -38.65
CA GLU A 733 8.04 -13.17 -38.73
C GLU A 733 7.73 -12.10 -37.68
N LEU A 734 6.53 -12.13 -37.08
CA LEU A 734 6.16 -11.22 -35.99
C LEU A 734 6.50 -11.78 -34.61
N LYS A 735 6.97 -13.04 -34.52
CA LYS A 735 7.34 -13.68 -33.25
C LYS A 735 8.78 -13.32 -32.90
N PRO A 736 9.06 -12.82 -31.68
CA PRO A 736 10.42 -12.57 -31.23
C PRO A 736 11.31 -13.83 -31.24
N PRO A 737 12.64 -13.72 -31.44
CA PRO A 737 13.56 -14.86 -31.44
C PRO A 737 13.58 -15.61 -30.10
N ARG A 738 13.67 -16.95 -30.14
CA ARG A 738 13.60 -17.82 -28.94
C ARG A 738 14.63 -17.53 -27.84
N LYS A 739 15.84 -17.05 -28.18
CA LYS A 739 16.91 -16.77 -27.21
C LYS A 739 16.65 -15.51 -26.35
N GLU A 740 15.80 -14.59 -26.80
CA GLU A 740 15.51 -13.33 -26.08
C GLU A 740 14.22 -13.40 -25.25
N LYS A 741 13.40 -14.44 -25.43
CA LYS A 741 12.25 -14.73 -24.55
C LYS A 741 12.67 -14.99 -23.10
N GLN A 742 13.88 -15.50 -22.87
CA GLN A 742 14.42 -15.72 -21.53
C GLN A 742 14.87 -14.40 -20.87
N GLN A 743 15.40 -13.44 -21.63
CA GLN A 743 15.76 -12.11 -21.10
C GLN A 743 14.53 -11.28 -20.72
N LEU A 744 13.47 -11.27 -21.55
CA LEU A 744 12.25 -10.51 -21.25
C LEU A 744 11.51 -11.05 -20.01
N ASN A 745 11.54 -12.38 -19.80
CA ASN A 745 10.98 -13.00 -18.60
C ASN A 745 11.89 -12.76 -17.39
N ASN A 746 13.21 -12.87 -17.51
CA ASN A 746 14.14 -12.66 -16.39
C ASN A 746 14.17 -11.18 -15.92
N GLU A 747 14.06 -10.19 -16.82
CA GLU A 747 13.94 -8.78 -16.42
C GLU A 747 12.61 -8.45 -15.70
N THR A 748 11.59 -9.30 -15.85
CA THR A 748 10.32 -9.19 -15.11
C THR A 748 10.22 -10.12 -13.89
N THR A 749 11.10 -11.11 -13.72
CA THR A 749 11.01 -12.09 -12.61
C THR A 749 12.28 -12.29 -11.77
N SER A 750 13.43 -11.70 -12.11
CA SER A 750 14.65 -11.81 -11.30
C SER A 750 15.25 -10.45 -10.95
N ILE A 751 14.64 -9.75 -9.98
CA ILE A 751 15.34 -8.86 -9.03
C ILE A 751 14.74 -9.06 -7.63
N GLU A 752 14.44 -10.32 -7.28
CA GLU A 752 14.36 -10.74 -5.89
C GLU A 752 15.63 -11.56 -5.64
N THR A 753 16.45 -11.10 -4.69
CA THR A 753 17.73 -11.67 -4.24
C THR A 753 18.91 -11.63 -5.23
N THR A 754 19.69 -10.54 -5.19
CA THR A 754 21.16 -10.59 -5.23
C THR A 754 21.76 -9.24 -4.80
N GLN A 755 21.88 -9.03 -3.49
CA GLN A 755 23.06 -8.35 -2.96
C GLN A 755 24.05 -9.45 -2.57
N VAL A 756 25.34 -9.13 -2.74
CA VAL A 756 26.55 -9.92 -2.44
C VAL A 756 27.13 -10.69 -3.64
N ASN A 757 28.33 -10.21 -4.03
CA ASN A 757 29.35 -10.79 -4.92
C ASN A 757 29.11 -10.75 -6.43
N ASN A 758 29.72 -9.76 -7.10
CA ASN A 758 30.83 -10.01 -8.03
C ASN A 758 31.45 -8.70 -8.54
N GLN A 759 32.56 -8.30 -7.91
CA GLN A 759 33.63 -7.59 -8.61
C GLN A 759 34.35 -8.62 -9.48
N SER A 760 34.28 -8.45 -10.81
CA SER A 760 35.17 -8.95 -11.87
C SER A 760 34.37 -9.49 -13.07
N ASN A 761 34.12 -8.61 -14.05
CA ASN A 761 34.27 -8.90 -15.48
C ASN A 761 33.85 -7.66 -16.28
N MET A 762 34.80 -6.71 -16.38
CA MET A 762 34.83 -5.74 -17.46
C MET A 762 35.21 -6.48 -18.74
N ASN A 763 34.23 -6.73 -19.61
CA ASN A 763 34.51 -6.93 -21.03
C ASN A 763 33.51 -6.10 -21.84
N ASN A 764 34.10 -5.10 -22.50
CA ASN A 764 33.48 -4.11 -23.37
C ASN A 764 32.68 -4.75 -24.50
N ASN A 765 31.39 -4.41 -24.57
CA ASN A 765 30.61 -4.27 -25.80
C ASN A 765 29.36 -3.42 -25.51
N ASN A 766 29.55 -2.18 -25.04
CA ASN A 766 28.48 -1.19 -24.95
C ASN A 766 28.28 -0.53 -26.32
N ILE A 767 27.45 -1.15 -27.15
CA ILE A 767 26.63 -0.38 -28.08
C ILE A 767 25.57 0.27 -27.18
N ASP A 768 25.63 1.59 -27.01
CA ASP A 768 24.61 2.40 -26.34
C ASP A 768 23.24 2.19 -27.03
N LYS A 769 22.52 1.14 -26.66
CA LYS A 769 21.10 1.01 -26.98
C LYS A 769 20.37 2.01 -26.09
N LYS A 770 20.02 3.18 -26.66
CA LYS A 770 19.10 4.12 -26.03
C LYS A 770 17.83 3.36 -25.60
N GLU A 771 17.68 3.18 -24.29
CA GLU A 771 16.47 2.59 -23.72
C GLU A 771 15.25 3.45 -24.05
N PHE A 772 14.14 2.80 -24.42
CA PHE A 772 12.89 3.47 -24.73
C PHE A 772 12.25 4.07 -23.46
N VAL A 773 11.59 5.23 -23.57
CA VAL A 773 11.22 6.08 -22.42
C VAL A 773 10.42 5.37 -21.33
N TRP A 774 9.47 4.51 -21.69
CA TRP A 774 8.63 3.84 -20.69
C TRP A 774 9.43 2.85 -19.83
N ILE A 775 10.55 2.30 -20.32
CA ILE A 775 11.45 1.42 -19.55
C ILE A 775 12.15 2.25 -18.48
N LYS A 776 12.70 3.42 -18.86
CA LYS A 776 13.30 4.37 -17.92
C LYS A 776 12.29 4.77 -16.84
N MET A 777 11.06 5.08 -17.25
CA MET A 777 9.99 5.42 -16.33
C MET A 777 9.63 4.26 -15.39
N LEU A 778 9.60 3.02 -15.89
CA LEU A 778 9.35 1.86 -15.05
C LEU A 778 10.46 1.66 -14.00
N ASN A 779 11.72 1.84 -14.40
CA ASN A 779 12.86 1.77 -13.49
C ASN A 779 12.79 2.88 -12.43
N ASN A 780 12.47 4.11 -12.83
CA ASN A 780 12.24 5.22 -11.90
C ASN A 780 11.08 4.92 -10.92
N ALA A 781 10.00 4.30 -11.40
CA ALA A 781 8.85 3.96 -10.56
C ALA A 781 9.18 2.88 -9.53
N LYS A 782 9.96 1.84 -9.90
CA LYS A 782 10.45 0.83 -8.96
C LYS A 782 11.34 1.46 -7.89
N LYS A 783 12.33 2.25 -8.32
CA LYS A 783 13.24 2.97 -7.42
C LYS A 783 12.47 3.89 -6.45
N PHE A 784 11.54 4.69 -6.95
CA PHE A 784 10.71 5.56 -6.13
C PHE A 784 9.89 4.76 -5.10
N LYS A 785 9.29 3.64 -5.50
CA LYS A 785 8.50 2.79 -4.61
C LYS A 785 9.35 2.20 -3.49
N GLU A 786 10.53 1.68 -3.82
CA GLU A 786 11.49 1.16 -2.85
C GLU A 786 11.92 2.25 -1.86
N GLU A 787 12.36 3.41 -2.35
CA GLU A 787 12.78 4.55 -1.53
C GLU A 787 11.65 5.05 -0.62
N PHE A 788 10.43 5.13 -1.14
CA PHE A 788 9.25 5.58 -0.40
C PHE A 788 8.82 4.57 0.68
N GLN A 789 8.90 3.26 0.39
CA GLN A 789 8.63 2.20 1.38
C GLN A 789 9.66 2.19 2.49
N ILE A 790 10.95 2.33 2.16
CA ILE A 790 12.04 2.48 3.15
C ILE A 790 11.76 3.68 4.06
N LYS A 791 11.41 4.83 3.48
CA LYS A 791 11.06 6.03 4.25
C LYS A 791 9.89 5.80 5.20
N LEU A 792 8.80 5.17 4.75
CA LEU A 792 7.62 4.84 5.56
C LEU A 792 7.92 3.87 6.71
N ILE A 793 8.71 2.82 6.44
CA ILE A 793 9.13 1.85 7.46
C ILE A 793 9.95 2.58 8.53
N ASN A 794 10.91 3.40 8.10
CA ASN A 794 11.77 4.14 9.01
C ASN A 794 10.96 5.17 9.82
N GLU A 795 10.09 5.98 9.23
CA GLU A 795 9.26 6.94 9.99
C GLU A 795 8.37 6.28 11.05
N ASN A 796 7.77 5.12 10.74
CA ASN A 796 6.93 4.39 11.69
C ASN A 796 7.74 3.73 12.82
N GLN A 797 8.92 3.18 12.50
CA GLN A 797 9.82 2.61 13.51
C GLN A 797 10.37 3.73 14.41
N PHE A 798 10.83 4.83 13.84
CA PHE A 798 11.40 5.97 14.57
C PHE A 798 10.43 6.57 15.59
N LYS A 799 9.13 6.70 15.27
CA LYS A 799 8.10 7.21 16.20
C LYS A 799 7.90 6.36 17.45
N THR A 800 8.35 5.10 17.45
CA THR A 800 8.18 4.17 18.57
C THR A 800 9.42 4.03 19.45
N LEU A 801 10.55 4.62 19.04
CA LEU A 801 11.82 4.52 19.77
C LEU A 801 11.82 5.45 20.98
N SER A 802 12.39 4.98 22.10
CA SER A 802 12.71 5.85 23.23
C SER A 802 13.91 6.74 22.90
N LYS A 803 14.09 7.80 23.70
CA LYS A 803 15.26 8.69 23.60
C LYS A 803 16.56 7.89 23.70
N GLU A 804 16.63 6.96 24.65
CA GLU A 804 17.80 6.11 24.90
C GLU A 804 18.09 5.20 23.71
N THR A 805 17.05 4.58 23.14
CA THR A 805 17.24 3.70 21.97
C THR A 805 17.75 4.48 20.76
N LEU A 806 17.19 5.67 20.50
CA LEU A 806 17.62 6.50 19.38
C LEU A 806 19.05 7.04 19.58
N LEU A 807 19.41 7.41 20.81
CA LEU A 807 20.79 7.78 21.15
C LEU A 807 21.72 6.60 20.90
N ASN A 808 21.39 5.40 21.37
CA ASN A 808 22.19 4.19 21.16
C ASN A 808 22.40 3.89 19.68
N ILE A 809 21.35 3.99 18.85
CA ILE A 809 21.46 3.81 17.40
C ILE A 809 22.39 4.84 16.75
N LEU A 810 22.33 6.10 17.17
CA LEU A 810 23.20 7.15 16.66
C LEU A 810 24.65 6.99 17.13
N TYR A 811 24.86 6.51 18.36
CA TYR A 811 26.17 6.11 18.89
C TYR A 811 26.73 4.90 18.14
N GLU A 812 25.93 3.85 17.90
CA GLU A 812 26.32 2.64 17.15
C GLU A 812 26.71 2.94 15.71
N ARG A 813 25.99 3.83 15.03
CA ARG A 813 26.35 4.26 13.67
C ARG A 813 27.74 4.94 13.63
N ARG A 814 28.20 5.49 14.75
CA ARG A 814 29.56 6.02 14.92
C ARG A 814 30.56 4.98 15.43
N CYS A 815 30.10 3.92 16.11
CA CYS A 815 30.89 2.82 16.69
C CYS A 815 30.15 1.48 16.51
N PRO A 816 30.34 0.77 15.38
CA PRO A 816 29.50 -0.38 15.07
C PRO A 816 29.96 -1.65 15.81
N TYR A 817 29.29 -1.99 16.91
CA TYR A 817 29.13 -3.38 17.37
C TYR A 817 27.89 -3.53 18.29
N ILE A 818 27.16 -4.64 18.13
CA ILE A 818 26.21 -5.30 19.06
C ILE A 818 24.67 -5.19 18.84
N TYR A 819 24.08 -4.22 18.15
CA TYR A 819 22.61 -4.29 17.89
C TYR A 819 22.24 -4.37 16.41
N ASN A 820 21.46 -5.40 16.09
CA ASN A 820 20.96 -5.68 14.74
C ASN A 820 19.73 -4.80 14.43
N TYR A 821 19.86 -3.48 14.48
CA TYR A 821 18.84 -2.56 13.95
C TYR A 821 18.99 -2.46 12.42
N ASN A 822 18.74 -3.57 11.73
CA ASN A 822 18.98 -3.76 10.29
C ASN A 822 18.32 -2.69 9.38
N ASN A 823 17.29 -1.98 9.86
CA ASN A 823 16.56 -1.03 9.04
C ASN A 823 17.06 0.42 9.15
N ILE A 824 17.56 0.87 10.30
CA ILE A 824 17.95 2.28 10.52
C ILE A 824 19.35 2.58 9.96
N GLN A 825 20.21 1.56 9.89
CA GLN A 825 21.54 1.66 9.27
C GLN A 825 21.47 2.02 7.77
N SER A 826 20.31 1.85 7.12
CA SER A 826 20.09 2.18 5.70
C SER A 826 19.88 3.68 5.41
N LEU A 827 19.65 4.51 6.43
CA LEU A 827 19.44 5.95 6.22
C LEU A 827 20.75 6.66 5.87
N ASN A 828 20.70 7.55 4.88
CA ASN A 828 21.78 8.53 4.69
C ASN A 828 21.77 9.56 5.83
N GLU A 829 22.91 10.22 6.06
CA GLU A 829 23.11 11.11 7.22
C GLU A 829 22.07 12.23 7.27
N TYR A 830 21.69 12.79 6.12
CA TYR A 830 20.66 13.83 6.02
C TYR A 830 19.27 13.35 6.47
N SER A 831 18.84 12.17 6.00
CA SER A 831 17.52 11.61 6.32
C SER A 831 17.43 11.24 7.79
N LEU A 832 18.52 10.74 8.36
CA LEU A 832 18.65 10.44 9.78
C LEU A 832 18.50 11.71 10.63
N ILE A 833 19.23 12.78 10.29
CA ILE A 833 19.16 14.07 10.99
C ILE A 833 17.75 14.64 10.96
N ILE A 834 17.12 14.72 9.79
CA ILE A 834 15.76 15.27 9.67
C ILE A 834 14.75 14.43 10.45
N THR A 835 14.85 13.10 10.40
CA THR A 835 13.92 12.21 11.12
C THR A 835 14.10 12.35 12.62
N THR A 836 15.35 12.43 13.12
CA THR A 836 15.64 12.66 14.54
C THR A 836 15.21 14.05 15.00
N ILE A 837 15.37 15.11 14.18
CA ILE A 837 14.89 16.46 14.51
C ILE A 837 13.36 16.48 14.61
N LYS A 838 12.66 15.86 13.66
CA LYS A 838 11.20 15.72 13.71
C LYS A 838 10.76 14.95 14.96
N TRP A 839 11.41 13.83 15.24
CA TRP A 839 11.15 13.04 16.45
C TRP A 839 11.36 13.86 17.72
N ALA A 840 12.47 14.62 17.83
CA ALA A 840 12.79 15.42 19.01
C ALA A 840 11.83 16.61 19.19
N ASN A 841 11.38 17.22 18.10
CA ASN A 841 10.37 18.29 18.11
C ASN A 841 8.98 17.79 18.55
N GLU A 842 8.71 16.49 18.48
CA GLU A 842 7.49 15.86 19.00
C GLU A 842 7.57 15.54 20.51
N GLN A 843 8.72 15.72 21.18
CA GLN A 843 8.93 15.44 22.60
C GLN A 843 8.81 16.70 23.49
N GLU A 844 8.48 16.51 24.77
CA GLU A 844 8.63 17.55 25.79
C GLU A 844 10.12 17.89 26.00
N ASN A 845 10.47 19.18 26.11
CA ASN A 845 11.86 19.68 26.18
C ASN A 845 12.72 19.38 24.94
N SER A 846 12.15 19.58 23.74
CA SER A 846 12.80 19.36 22.45
C SER A 846 14.21 19.96 22.35
N ASP A 847 14.43 21.14 22.96
CA ASP A 847 15.69 21.88 22.83
C ASP A 847 16.85 21.22 23.60
N ASP A 848 16.58 20.65 24.77
CA ASP A 848 17.58 19.91 25.54
C ASP A 848 17.84 18.54 24.94
N ILE A 849 16.82 17.90 24.39
CA ILE A 849 16.93 16.64 23.66
C ILE A 849 17.76 16.83 22.37
N LEU A 850 17.50 17.89 21.60
CA LEU A 850 18.25 18.21 20.39
C LEU A 850 19.72 18.53 20.69
N LYS A 851 20.01 19.15 21.85
CA LYS A 851 21.40 19.32 22.31
C LYS A 851 22.09 17.99 22.47
N ASP A 852 21.44 16.95 23.00
CA ASP A 852 22.08 15.63 23.14
C ASP A 852 22.39 15.00 21.77
N PHE A 853 21.48 15.12 20.80
CA PHE A 853 21.64 14.53 19.47
C PHE A 853 22.58 15.30 18.53
N ILE A 854 22.65 16.63 18.63
CA ILE A 854 23.45 17.45 17.69
C ILE A 854 24.95 17.12 17.78
N TYR A 855 25.42 16.68 18.94
CA TYR A 855 26.80 16.25 19.14
C TYR A 855 27.14 14.99 18.34
N LEU A 856 26.14 14.15 18.01
CA LEU A 856 26.31 12.88 17.31
C LEU A 856 26.21 12.99 15.79
N PHE A 857 25.54 14.03 15.27
CA PHE A 857 25.33 14.23 13.82
C PHE A 857 26.60 14.61 13.05
N ASP A 858 26.76 14.02 11.85
CA ASP A 858 27.86 14.34 10.94
C ASP A 858 27.48 15.41 9.92
N PHE A 859 27.57 16.67 10.32
CA PHE A 859 27.29 17.76 9.38
C PHE A 859 28.34 17.92 8.28
N SER A 860 29.50 17.25 8.37
CA SER A 860 30.52 17.31 7.33
C SER A 860 30.07 16.62 6.03
N GLN A 861 29.16 15.64 6.12
CA GLN A 861 28.66 14.87 4.98
C GLN A 861 27.53 15.56 4.19
N LEU A 862 27.10 16.75 4.64
CA LEU A 862 25.93 17.44 4.07
C LEU A 862 26.33 18.50 3.03
N THR A 863 25.51 18.60 1.98
CA THR A 863 25.58 19.71 1.01
C THR A 863 25.14 21.03 1.63
N MET A 864 25.50 22.16 1.02
CA MET A 864 25.08 23.48 1.50
C MET A 864 23.55 23.67 1.53
N GLU A 865 22.84 23.15 0.52
CA GLU A 865 21.37 23.18 0.46
C GLU A 865 20.74 22.38 1.61
N GLN A 866 21.29 21.20 1.91
CA GLN A 866 20.85 20.38 3.05
C GLN A 866 21.10 21.06 4.39
N LYS A 867 22.25 21.74 4.55
CA LYS A 867 22.57 22.52 5.76
C LYS A 867 21.58 23.67 5.96
N GLN A 868 21.24 24.41 4.90
CA GLN A 868 20.23 25.48 4.97
C GLN A 868 18.84 24.96 5.37
N ASN A 869 18.43 23.79 4.85
CA ASN A 869 17.14 23.18 5.22
C ASN A 869 17.11 22.77 6.71
N ILE A 870 18.21 22.19 7.21
CA ILE A 870 18.35 21.86 8.64
C ILE A 870 18.39 23.13 9.50
N GLU A 871 19.05 24.20 9.03
CA GLU A 871 19.15 25.48 9.74
C GLU A 871 17.78 26.08 10.06
N LEU A 872 16.82 25.97 9.12
CA LEU A 872 15.42 26.39 9.34
C LEU A 872 14.70 25.54 10.40
N SER A 873 15.19 24.33 10.67
CA SER A 873 14.55 23.35 11.55
C SER A 873 15.19 23.26 12.95
N LEU A 874 16.35 23.89 13.16
CA LEU A 874 17.11 23.84 14.41
C LEU A 874 16.83 25.03 15.32
N LYS A 875 16.66 24.75 16.62
CA LYS A 875 16.43 25.76 17.68
C LYS A 875 17.66 26.03 18.56
N ILE A 876 18.84 25.56 18.15
CA ILE A 876 20.10 25.61 18.91
C ILE A 876 21.21 26.28 18.11
N ASP A 877 22.36 26.56 18.73
CA ASP A 877 23.48 27.34 18.14
C ASP A 877 23.89 26.78 16.76
N GLN A 878 23.70 27.59 15.72
CA GLN A 878 23.95 27.23 14.33
C GLN A 878 25.44 27.03 14.02
N SER A 879 26.34 27.52 14.88
CA SER A 879 27.78 27.36 14.70
C SER A 879 28.25 25.89 14.70
N TYR A 880 27.44 24.96 15.23
CA TYR A 880 27.70 23.52 15.18
C TYR A 880 27.53 22.90 13.78
N LEU A 881 26.75 23.51 12.88
CA LEU A 881 26.57 23.04 11.50
C LEU A 881 27.81 23.29 10.63
N TYR A 882 28.53 24.36 10.97
CA TYR A 882 29.58 24.91 10.12
C TYR A 882 31.00 24.59 10.64
N SER A 883 31.17 24.27 11.94
CA SER A 883 32.45 23.80 12.48
C SER A 883 32.27 22.72 13.54
N THR A 884 32.82 21.53 13.28
CA THR A 884 32.79 20.39 14.21
C THR A 884 33.62 20.66 15.48
N LEU A 885 34.71 21.44 15.38
CA LEU A 885 35.52 21.78 16.56
C LEU A 885 34.73 22.59 17.60
N ASN A 886 33.71 23.33 17.19
CA ASN A 886 32.84 24.04 18.14
C ASN A 886 32.04 23.08 19.04
N LYS A 887 31.93 21.79 18.67
CA LYS A 887 31.29 20.75 19.48
C LYS A 887 32.16 20.30 20.68
N SER A 888 33.43 20.67 20.70
CA SER A 888 34.37 20.32 21.75
C SER A 888 33.95 20.86 23.12
N LYS A 889 34.08 20.04 24.17
CA LYS A 889 33.87 20.48 25.56
C LYS A 889 35.16 20.98 26.22
N LEU A 890 36.32 20.66 25.64
CA LEU A 890 37.63 20.99 26.20
C LEU A 890 38.34 22.14 25.47
N LEU A 891 38.23 22.22 24.14
CA LEU A 891 38.84 23.27 23.34
C LEU A 891 38.05 24.57 23.49
N SER A 892 38.71 25.59 24.02
CA SER A 892 38.15 26.95 23.99
C SER A 892 38.20 27.53 22.57
N LYS A 893 37.20 28.37 22.23
CA LYS A 893 37.18 29.12 20.96
C LYS A 893 38.45 29.98 20.78
N GLU A 894 38.99 30.48 21.89
CA GLU A 894 40.26 31.22 21.92
C GLU A 894 41.45 30.36 21.52
N LEU A 895 41.53 29.10 21.99
CA LEU A 895 42.60 28.18 21.62
C LEU A 895 42.51 27.75 20.15
N ILE A 896 41.30 27.45 19.67
CA ILE A 896 41.03 27.11 18.25
C ILE A 896 41.53 28.24 17.33
N THR A 897 41.20 29.48 17.68
CA THR A 897 41.58 30.67 16.89
C THR A 897 43.08 30.96 17.01
N LYS A 898 43.63 30.98 18.22
CA LYS A 898 45.03 31.36 18.49
C LYS A 898 46.04 30.44 17.78
N TYR A 899 45.72 29.16 17.65
CA TYR A 899 46.61 28.18 17.04
C TYR A 899 46.15 27.71 15.66
N HIS A 900 45.21 28.45 15.02
CA HIS A 900 44.75 28.19 13.66
C HIS A 900 44.28 26.75 13.44
N LEU A 901 43.57 26.19 14.42
CA LEU A 901 43.10 24.79 14.35
C LEU A 901 41.97 24.62 13.31
N SER A 902 41.23 25.69 13.01
CA SER A 902 40.12 25.68 12.04
C SER A 902 40.52 26.02 10.61
N ASP A 903 41.77 26.44 10.36
CA ASP A 903 42.20 26.99 9.06
C ASP A 903 42.59 25.87 8.09
N THR A 904 41.60 25.07 7.69
CA THR A 904 41.78 23.89 6.82
C THR A 904 40.71 23.85 5.72
N SER A 905 41.07 23.40 4.51
CA SER A 905 40.09 23.11 3.45
C SER A 905 39.29 21.82 3.70
N LEU A 906 39.72 21.03 4.68
CA LEU A 906 39.13 19.76 5.10
C LEU A 906 38.26 19.96 6.34
N SER A 907 37.29 19.07 6.53
CA SER A 907 36.37 19.11 7.66
C SER A 907 36.85 18.23 8.82
N TRP A 908 36.94 18.82 10.00
CA TRP A 908 37.16 18.09 11.25
C TRP A 908 35.98 17.15 11.55
N ARG A 909 36.30 15.97 12.09
CA ARG A 909 35.34 14.98 12.58
C ARG A 909 35.62 14.68 14.06
N LEU A 910 34.58 14.66 14.89
CA LEU A 910 34.67 14.14 16.25
C LEU A 910 34.79 12.61 16.18
N PHE A 911 35.93 12.08 16.66
CA PHE A 911 36.28 10.66 16.60
C PHE A 911 35.80 9.89 17.83
N TYR A 912 36.06 10.43 19.03
CA TYR A 912 35.71 9.78 20.29
C TYR A 912 35.53 10.81 21.42
N THR A 913 34.67 10.52 22.39
CA THR A 913 34.55 11.25 23.65
C THR A 913 34.45 10.25 24.79
N SER A 914 35.26 10.38 25.84
CA SER A 914 35.15 9.49 26.99
C SER A 914 33.87 9.77 27.80
N PRO A 915 33.18 8.74 28.30
CA PRO A 915 32.04 8.91 29.21
C PRO A 915 32.47 9.61 30.50
N LYS A 916 31.58 10.43 31.08
CA LYS A 916 31.95 11.46 32.08
C LYS A 916 31.97 10.98 33.54
N LEU A 917 31.37 9.83 33.89
CA LEU A 917 31.29 9.32 35.28
C LEU A 917 30.70 7.90 35.26
N PHE A 918 31.47 6.86 35.59
CA PHE A 918 31.01 5.64 36.27
C PHE A 918 32.22 4.99 36.97
N ASN A 919 32.05 4.55 38.22
CA ASN A 919 33.05 3.80 38.98
C ASN A 919 33.42 2.54 38.21
N ILE A 920 34.72 2.36 37.97
CA ILE A 920 35.21 1.23 37.18
C ILE A 920 35.42 0.05 38.09
N SER A 921 34.70 -1.04 37.83
CA SER A 921 34.67 -2.24 38.67
C SER A 921 35.41 -3.42 38.04
N SER A 922 35.86 -3.36 36.77
CA SER A 922 36.47 -4.52 36.10
C SER A 922 37.72 -4.26 35.24
N LEU A 923 38.56 -5.30 35.12
CA LEU A 923 39.78 -5.35 34.29
C LEU A 923 39.47 -5.13 32.78
N ILE A 924 38.24 -5.39 32.36
CA ILE A 924 37.79 -5.22 30.97
C ILE A 924 37.61 -3.71 30.65
N GLU A 925 37.14 -2.90 31.62
CA GLU A 925 36.98 -1.43 31.44
C GLU A 925 38.28 -0.68 31.48
N TYR A 926 39.26 -1.31 32.11
CA TYR A 926 40.64 -0.89 32.06
C TYR A 926 41.23 -1.03 30.64
N GLU A 927 41.17 -2.22 30.03
CA GLU A 927 41.76 -2.43 28.71
C GLU A 927 41.12 -1.55 27.63
N GLN A 928 39.84 -1.20 27.77
CA GLN A 928 39.06 -0.45 26.78
C GLN A 928 39.23 1.08 26.83
N THR A 929 39.61 1.65 27.98
CA THR A 929 39.64 3.12 28.16
C THR A 929 40.65 3.82 27.24
N PHE A 930 41.84 3.26 27.08
CA PHE A 930 42.93 3.88 26.31
C PHE A 930 43.01 3.40 24.85
N GLN A 931 42.21 2.39 24.46
CA GLN A 931 42.22 1.88 23.08
C GLN A 931 41.98 2.93 22.01
N PRO A 932 41.04 3.90 22.18
CA PRO A 932 40.85 4.94 21.17
C PRO A 932 42.10 5.79 20.95
N ILE A 933 42.83 6.11 22.03
CA ILE A 933 44.10 6.84 21.97
C ILE A 933 45.17 5.97 21.30
N ILE A 934 45.33 4.72 21.73
CA ILE A 934 46.29 3.76 21.16
C ILE A 934 46.04 3.58 19.66
N TYR A 935 44.78 3.40 19.26
CA TYR A 935 44.38 3.19 17.89
C TYR A 935 44.77 4.37 17.01
N VAL A 936 44.38 5.60 17.39
CA VAL A 936 44.66 6.77 16.55
C VAL A 936 46.16 7.09 16.51
N LEU A 937 46.91 6.78 17.58
CA LEU A 937 48.37 6.88 17.57
C LEU A 937 49.02 5.84 16.64
N LYS A 938 48.58 4.57 16.68
CA LYS A 938 49.09 3.50 15.79
C LYS A 938 48.70 3.74 14.33
N GLN A 939 47.51 4.29 14.09
CA GLN A 939 46.94 4.55 12.77
C GLN A 939 47.10 6.02 12.34
N ASN A 940 48.11 6.71 12.87
CA ASN A 940 48.33 8.13 12.59
C ASN A 940 48.48 8.45 11.10
N SER A 941 48.93 7.49 10.28
CA SER A 941 49.02 7.62 8.82
C SER A 941 47.67 7.67 8.09
N LEU A 942 46.56 7.27 8.73
CA LEU A 942 45.21 7.31 8.13
C LEU A 942 44.52 8.68 8.24
N HIS A 943 45.07 9.59 9.04
CA HIS A 943 44.49 10.89 9.33
C HIS A 943 45.48 11.99 8.97
N GLU A 944 45.01 13.03 8.28
CA GLU A 944 45.86 14.18 7.92
C GLU A 944 46.31 14.94 9.17
N ARG A 945 45.45 14.96 10.20
CA ARG A 945 45.71 15.58 11.50
C ARG A 945 44.83 14.94 12.58
N THR A 946 45.33 14.83 13.80
CA THR A 946 44.63 14.32 14.98
C THR A 946 44.78 15.28 16.15
N LEU A 947 43.68 15.58 16.83
CA LEU A 947 43.67 16.27 18.13
C LEU A 947 43.22 15.30 19.21
N ILE A 948 44.01 15.13 20.27
CA ILE A 948 43.61 14.41 21.48
C ILE A 948 43.56 15.46 22.60
N ASN A 949 42.35 15.85 22.99
CA ASN A 949 42.11 16.87 24.01
C ASN A 949 41.83 16.16 25.33
N ILE A 950 42.56 16.51 26.38
CA ILE A 950 42.55 15.82 27.67
C ILE A 950 42.34 16.85 28.78
N SER A 951 41.36 16.60 29.64
CA SER A 951 41.23 17.31 30.91
C SER A 951 42.15 16.66 31.93
N ILE A 952 43.15 17.40 32.40
CA ILE A 952 44.03 16.95 33.48
C ILE A 952 43.32 17.14 34.83
N ASP A 953 42.63 18.26 34.99
CA ASP A 953 41.68 18.57 36.06
C ASP A 953 40.59 19.49 35.49
N ASP A 954 39.74 20.09 36.34
CA ASP A 954 38.66 20.99 35.92
C ASP A 954 39.15 22.29 35.25
N ASN A 955 40.41 22.66 35.44
CA ASN A 955 40.99 23.94 35.04
C ASN A 955 42.12 23.83 34.02
N ILE A 956 42.70 22.64 33.84
CA ILE A 956 43.86 22.40 32.97
C ILE A 956 43.47 21.44 31.83
N THR A 957 43.65 21.91 30.60
CA THR A 957 43.44 21.14 29.38
C THR A 957 44.75 20.99 28.63
N LEU A 958 45.08 19.75 28.29
CA LEU A 958 46.21 19.39 27.44
C LEU A 958 45.68 18.91 26.09
N VAL A 959 46.19 19.48 25.01
CA VAL A 959 45.84 19.11 23.65
C VAL A 959 47.07 18.54 22.97
N LEU A 960 46.99 17.31 22.46
CA LEU A 960 47.99 16.70 21.62
C LEU A 960 47.57 16.90 20.17
N ASP A 961 48.36 17.64 19.40
CA ASP A 961 48.10 17.94 18.00
C ASP A 961 49.14 17.25 17.11
N ILE A 962 48.69 16.22 16.42
CA ILE A 962 49.51 15.22 15.78
C ILE A 962 49.21 15.24 14.29
N TYR A 963 50.22 15.54 13.47
CA TYR A 963 50.12 15.50 12.02
C TYR A 963 50.27 14.06 11.53
N LYS A 964 49.87 13.82 10.28
CA LYS A 964 50.12 12.56 9.59
C LYS A 964 51.60 12.19 9.62
N ASP A 965 51.87 10.89 9.78
CA ASP A 965 53.20 10.30 9.78
C ASP A 965 54.16 10.89 10.84
N ALA A 966 53.62 11.38 11.96
CA ALA A 966 54.39 11.94 13.06
C ALA A 966 55.27 10.90 13.79
N PHE A 967 55.05 9.61 13.53
CA PHE A 967 55.69 8.50 14.23
C PHE A 967 56.47 7.61 13.27
N HIS A 968 57.72 7.29 13.62
CA HIS A 968 58.53 6.28 12.93
C HIS A 968 58.77 5.10 13.87
N GLU A 969 58.25 3.92 13.52
CA GLU A 969 58.39 2.71 14.34
C GLU A 969 59.85 2.24 14.38
N LEU A 970 60.35 1.90 15.58
CA LEU A 970 61.69 1.37 15.77
C LEU A 970 61.60 -0.15 15.94
N GLN A 971 62.23 -0.91 15.02
CA GLN A 971 62.30 -2.37 15.16
C GLN A 971 63.17 -2.74 16.37
N GLN A 972 62.58 -3.38 17.38
CA GLN A 972 63.34 -4.03 18.45
C GLN A 972 63.24 -5.55 18.31
N THR A 973 64.40 -6.19 18.11
CA THR A 973 64.57 -7.64 18.24
C THR A 973 64.77 -7.99 19.71
N ASN A 974 63.69 -8.36 20.41
CA ASN A 974 63.81 -9.18 21.62
C ASN A 974 62.55 -10.02 21.86
N GLN A 975 62.77 -11.31 22.11
CA GLN A 975 61.78 -12.34 22.32
C GLN A 975 61.21 -12.26 23.74
N ASN A 976 60.35 -11.28 24.02
CA ASN A 976 59.17 -11.36 24.90
C ASN A 976 58.56 -9.97 25.18
N GLN A 977 57.26 -9.87 24.90
CA GLN A 977 56.25 -8.85 25.29
C GLN A 977 56.09 -7.57 24.43
N SER A 978 55.02 -7.56 23.63
CA SER A 978 53.94 -6.53 23.43
C SER A 978 54.19 -5.01 23.48
N GLN A 979 55.44 -4.52 23.54
CA GLN A 979 55.76 -3.09 23.58
C GLN A 979 56.19 -2.55 22.21
N ILE A 980 55.50 -1.52 21.71
CA ILE A 980 55.83 -0.83 20.46
C ILE A 980 56.43 0.53 20.78
N ILE A 981 57.53 0.90 20.13
CA ILE A 981 58.23 2.17 20.33
C ILE A 981 58.32 2.92 19.00
N PHE A 982 57.89 4.18 19.04
CA PHE A 982 57.97 5.12 17.93
C PHE A 982 58.91 6.28 18.27
N GLN A 983 59.71 6.69 17.29
CA GLN A 983 60.42 7.96 17.32
C GLN A 983 59.52 9.07 16.76
N ILE A 984 59.43 10.20 17.46
CA ILE A 984 58.63 11.34 17.02
C ILE A 984 59.40 12.13 15.95
N GLN A 985 58.73 12.42 14.84
CA GLN A 985 59.30 13.20 13.75
C GLN A 985 59.28 14.72 14.08
N PRO A 986 60.35 15.47 13.75
CA PRO A 986 60.44 16.90 14.02
C PRO A 986 59.26 17.69 13.45
N GLY A 987 58.67 18.58 14.26
CA GLY A 987 57.61 19.49 13.83
C GLY A 987 56.24 18.87 13.53
N LEU A 988 56.07 17.54 13.64
CA LEU A 988 54.82 16.84 13.34
C LEU A 988 53.98 16.52 14.60
N PHE A 989 54.51 16.78 15.80
CA PHE A 989 53.78 16.60 17.05
C PHE A 989 53.90 17.86 17.91
N ASN A 990 52.79 18.59 18.01
CA ASN A 990 52.61 19.73 18.88
C ASN A 990 51.84 19.34 20.15
N THR A 991 52.11 20.02 21.24
CA THR A 991 51.26 19.98 22.43
C THR A 991 50.88 21.39 22.84
N TYR A 992 49.62 21.56 23.24
CA TYR A 992 49.11 22.83 23.75
C TYR A 992 48.60 22.64 25.17
N LEU A 993 48.94 23.59 26.04
CA LEU A 993 48.44 23.65 27.40
C LEU A 993 47.58 24.89 27.55
N GLU A 994 46.36 24.70 28.04
CA GLU A 994 45.47 25.77 28.49
C GLU A 994 45.18 25.60 29.98
N SER A 995 45.38 26.67 30.75
CA SER A 995 44.91 26.75 32.13
C SER A 995 43.93 27.90 32.27
N LYS A 996 42.68 27.57 32.62
CA LYS A 996 41.62 28.56 32.88
C LYS A 996 41.92 29.37 34.13
N LEU A 997 42.44 28.72 35.17
CA LEU A 997 42.76 29.35 36.46
C LEU A 997 43.82 30.45 36.32
N TYR A 998 44.84 30.24 35.47
CA TYR A 998 45.96 31.17 35.32
C TYR A 998 45.91 31.97 34.00
N SER A 999 44.90 31.76 33.15
CA SER A 999 44.81 32.35 31.81
C SER A 999 46.07 32.13 30.95
N ILE A 1000 46.73 30.97 31.12
CA ILE A 1000 47.98 30.62 30.42
C ILE A 1000 47.65 29.74 29.21
N ARG A 1001 48.26 30.06 28.06
CA ARG A 1001 48.21 29.25 26.84
C ARG A 1001 49.59 29.11 26.21
N ARG A 1002 50.14 27.91 26.20
CA ARG A 1002 51.51 27.62 25.72
C ARG A 1002 51.51 26.49 24.69
N LYS A 1003 52.42 26.59 23.71
CA LYS A 1003 52.72 25.55 22.73
C LYS A 1003 54.07 24.94 23.08
N PHE A 1004 54.18 23.62 23.08
CA PHE A 1004 55.42 22.88 23.22
C PHE A 1004 55.57 21.90 22.04
N LEU A 1005 56.77 21.87 21.45
CA LEU A 1005 57.11 21.05 20.29
C LEU A 1005 57.85 19.79 20.74
N LEU A 1006 57.42 18.64 20.25
CA LEU A 1006 58.13 17.38 20.43
C LEU A 1006 58.96 17.13 19.16
N ASP A 1007 60.28 17.05 19.33
CA ASP A 1007 61.23 16.79 18.24
C ASP A 1007 61.86 15.37 18.38
N ILE A 1008 62.89 15.09 17.56
CA ILE A 1008 63.52 13.77 17.38
C ILE A 1008 64.06 13.10 18.67
N ASP A 1009 64.28 13.89 19.72
CA ASP A 1009 64.71 13.43 21.04
C ASP A 1009 63.58 12.77 21.84
N TYR A 1010 62.33 12.84 21.37
CA TYR A 1010 61.18 12.25 22.03
C TYR A 1010 60.76 10.93 21.39
N PHE A 1011 60.39 10.00 22.26
CA PHE A 1011 59.94 8.67 21.92
C PHE A 1011 58.56 8.42 22.53
N LEU A 1012 57.69 7.76 21.77
CA LEU A 1012 56.39 7.27 22.21
C LEU A 1012 56.49 5.76 22.38
N SER A 1013 56.27 5.24 23.58
CA SER A 1013 56.13 3.80 23.83
C SER A 1013 54.70 3.45 24.19
N ILE A 1014 54.18 2.40 23.56
CA ILE A 1014 52.82 1.90 23.74
C ILE A 1014 52.88 0.42 24.14
N ASN A 1015 52.31 0.12 25.32
CA ASN A 1015 52.06 -1.22 25.84
C ASN A 1015 50.55 -1.39 26.09
N ASN A 1016 50.10 -2.61 26.36
CA ASN A 1016 48.68 -2.87 26.66
C ASN A 1016 48.16 -2.05 27.85
N ASP A 1017 49.03 -1.74 28.80
CA ASP A 1017 48.72 -1.12 30.08
C ASP A 1017 49.24 0.31 30.25
N ARG A 1018 50.05 0.80 29.30
CA ARG A 1018 50.84 2.01 29.46
C ARG A 1018 51.14 2.71 28.13
N ILE A 1019 50.80 4.00 28.04
CA ILE A 1019 51.23 4.90 26.96
C ILE A 1019 52.17 5.92 27.57
N GLN A 1020 53.37 6.06 27.01
CA GLN A 1020 54.38 6.94 27.59
C GLN A 1020 55.14 7.71 26.52
N ILE A 1021 55.22 9.03 26.67
CA ILE A 1021 56.06 9.92 25.88
C ILE A 1021 57.23 10.37 26.76
N TYR A 1022 58.47 10.17 26.31
CA TYR A 1022 59.67 10.51 27.08
C TYR A 1022 60.78 11.06 26.20
N GLN A 1023 61.68 11.85 26.79
CA GLN A 1023 62.83 12.43 26.09
C GLN A 1023 64.11 11.63 26.35
N ASN A 1024 64.76 11.10 25.32
CA ASN A 1024 66.00 10.31 25.31
C ASN A 1024 65.99 9.00 26.11
N HIS A 1025 65.46 8.99 27.34
CA HIS A 1025 65.42 7.84 28.23
C HIS A 1025 64.05 7.73 28.93
N PRO A 1026 63.47 6.53 29.12
CA PRO A 1026 62.15 6.33 29.75
C PRO A 1026 62.00 6.91 31.17
N ARG A 1027 63.10 7.27 31.84
CA ARG A 1027 63.06 7.93 33.16
C ARG A 1027 62.71 9.42 33.05
N ASN A 1028 62.90 10.03 31.89
CA ASN A 1028 62.62 11.43 31.62
C ASN A 1028 61.26 11.58 30.89
N SER A 1029 60.22 11.13 31.58
CA SER A 1029 58.85 11.11 31.02
C SER A 1029 58.28 12.51 30.92
N PHE A 1030 57.63 12.80 29.79
CA PHE A 1030 56.82 13.99 29.60
C PHE A 1030 55.35 13.71 29.90
N ILE A 1031 54.76 12.68 29.28
CA ILE A 1031 53.38 12.26 29.51
C ILE A 1031 53.37 10.75 29.75
N VAL A 1032 52.64 10.31 30.76
CA VAL A 1032 52.39 8.90 31.04
C VAL A 1032 50.93 8.68 31.32
N PHE A 1033 50.31 7.78 30.56
CA PHE A 1033 49.02 7.18 30.86
C PHE A 1033 49.30 5.75 31.32
N MET A 1034 48.84 5.40 32.51
CA MET A 1034 48.94 4.04 33.04
C MET A 1034 47.77 3.76 33.96
N TYR A 1035 47.55 2.49 34.29
CA TYR A 1035 46.71 2.11 35.40
C TYR A 1035 47.57 1.59 36.53
N ASP A 1036 47.34 2.11 37.73
CA ASP A 1036 48.05 1.66 38.92
C ASP A 1036 47.20 0.59 39.60
N ILE A 1037 47.56 -0.66 39.36
CA ILE A 1037 46.88 -1.86 39.92
C ILE A 1037 46.73 -1.74 41.44
N ASN A 1038 47.65 -1.05 42.13
CA ASN A 1038 47.60 -0.92 43.58
C ASN A 1038 46.66 0.19 44.07
N LEU A 1039 46.34 1.16 43.22
CA LEU A 1039 45.46 2.28 43.56
C LEU A 1039 44.07 2.13 42.93
N GLU A 1040 43.85 1.10 42.10
CA GLU A 1040 42.64 0.88 41.29
C GLU A 1040 42.23 2.09 40.43
N ASN A 1041 43.15 3.04 40.24
CA ASN A 1041 42.88 4.31 39.61
C ASN A 1041 43.63 4.43 38.28
N LYS A 1042 42.97 5.06 37.31
CA LYS A 1042 43.59 5.51 36.06
C LYS A 1042 44.51 6.66 36.36
N ILE A 1043 45.77 6.55 35.99
CA ILE A 1043 46.76 7.57 36.28
C ILE A 1043 47.22 8.26 35.01
N ILE A 1044 47.05 9.58 34.98
CA ILE A 1044 47.82 10.46 34.11
C ILE A 1044 48.93 11.15 34.91
N SER A 1045 50.12 11.19 34.30
CA SER A 1045 51.21 12.03 34.76
C SER A 1045 51.73 12.90 33.62
N VAL A 1046 51.83 14.21 33.86
CA VAL A 1046 52.31 15.19 32.88
C VAL A 1046 53.33 16.12 33.53
N ASP A 1047 54.50 16.27 32.90
CA ASP A 1047 55.52 17.23 33.29
C ASP A 1047 55.21 18.62 32.71
N LEU A 1048 54.45 19.43 33.45
CA LEU A 1048 54.04 20.77 33.03
C LEU A 1048 55.20 21.76 32.91
N THR A 1049 56.38 21.46 33.49
CA THR A 1049 57.56 22.35 33.38
C THR A 1049 58.08 22.50 31.95
N ARG A 1050 57.71 21.57 31.05
CA ARG A 1050 58.08 21.61 29.64
C ARG A 1050 57.43 22.79 28.89
N PHE A 1051 56.29 23.28 29.35
CA PHE A 1051 55.58 24.41 28.72
C PHE A 1051 56.08 25.78 29.17
N ASP A 1052 56.37 25.96 30.46
CA ASP A 1052 56.92 27.20 31.01
C ASP A 1052 57.53 26.95 32.40
N ARG A 1053 58.81 27.27 32.59
CA ARG A 1053 59.48 27.12 33.89
C ARG A 1053 58.89 28.02 34.97
N ASN A 1054 58.18 29.10 34.60
CA ASN A 1054 57.57 30.02 35.56
C ASN A 1054 56.28 29.47 36.19
N ILE A 1055 55.69 28.40 35.66
CA ILE A 1055 54.59 27.66 36.30
C ILE A 1055 55.03 27.15 37.68
N LEU A 1056 56.33 26.91 37.89
CA LEU A 1056 56.93 26.52 39.18
C LEU A 1056 56.75 27.55 40.31
N ARG A 1057 56.50 28.83 40.00
CA ARG A 1057 56.42 29.89 41.01
C ARG A 1057 55.08 29.96 41.73
N ILE A 1058 54.07 29.28 41.20
CA ILE A 1058 52.76 29.17 41.81
C ILE A 1058 52.80 27.91 42.68
N GLN A 1059 52.77 28.08 44.00
CA GLN A 1059 52.84 26.98 44.96
C GLN A 1059 51.73 25.96 44.62
N ASN A 1060 52.14 24.74 44.24
CA ASN A 1060 51.35 23.62 43.70
C ASN A 1060 51.12 23.64 42.18
N HIS A 1061 52.14 23.29 41.38
CA HIS A 1061 52.16 22.04 40.59
C HIS A 1061 53.38 22.00 39.64
N PRO A 1062 54.55 21.50 40.11
CA PRO A 1062 55.71 21.28 39.23
C PRO A 1062 55.53 20.09 38.28
N LYS A 1063 54.76 19.08 38.68
CA LYS A 1063 54.36 17.94 37.86
C LYS A 1063 52.97 17.53 38.31
N VAL A 1064 52.12 17.20 37.34
CA VAL A 1064 50.89 16.47 37.62
C VAL A 1064 51.34 15.03 37.72
N ASN A 1065 51.50 14.53 38.94
CA ASN A 1065 51.95 13.17 39.19
C ASN A 1065 50.80 12.39 39.80
N LYS A 1066 50.40 11.30 39.15
CA LYS A 1066 49.39 10.36 39.67
C LYS A 1066 48.01 10.98 39.89
N HIS A 1067 47.50 11.71 38.90
CA HIS A 1067 46.13 12.21 38.94
C HIS A 1067 45.17 11.23 38.28
N GLU A 1068 43.98 11.12 38.87
CA GLU A 1068 42.89 10.41 38.24
C GLU A 1068 42.45 11.12 36.95
N PHE A 1069 42.21 10.34 35.92
CA PHE A 1069 41.93 10.83 34.59
C PHE A 1069 40.41 11.00 34.37
N PHE A 1070 39.93 12.23 34.15
CA PHE A 1070 38.50 12.56 34.18
C PHE A 1070 37.79 12.50 32.81
N TYR A 1071 38.35 13.12 31.77
CA TYR A 1071 37.66 13.29 30.49
C TYR A 1071 38.63 13.58 29.33
N PHE A 1072 38.42 12.96 28.17
CA PHE A 1072 39.11 13.28 26.92
C PHE A 1072 38.21 13.14 25.70
N GLU A 1073 38.62 13.78 24.62
CA GLU A 1073 37.95 13.72 23.31
C GLU A 1073 39.01 13.72 22.20
N ILE A 1074 38.70 13.05 21.10
CA ILE A 1074 39.58 12.93 19.94
C ILE A 1074 38.87 13.52 18.73
N PHE A 1075 39.56 14.37 17.98
CA PHE A 1075 39.13 14.83 16.66
C PHE A 1075 40.14 14.40 15.60
N VAL A 1076 39.66 14.06 14.41
CA VAL A 1076 40.50 13.71 13.26
C VAL A 1076 40.13 14.54 12.05
N LEU A 1077 41.12 14.86 11.22
CA LEU A 1077 40.97 15.56 9.96
C LEU A 1077 41.26 14.57 8.82
N SER A 1078 40.34 14.40 7.88
CA SER A 1078 40.47 13.44 6.76
C SER A 1078 39.90 14.00 5.44
N ASN A 1079 40.40 13.49 4.32
CA ASN A 1079 40.02 13.86 2.94
C ASN A 1079 38.74 13.15 2.42
N ASP A 1080 38.17 12.22 3.21
CA ASP A 1080 36.94 11.44 3.02
C ASP A 1080 36.63 10.78 1.65
N LYS A 1081 36.57 9.43 1.69
CA LYS A 1081 35.70 8.50 0.91
C LYS A 1081 36.04 7.01 1.16
N GLN A 1082 37.13 6.70 1.88
CA GLN A 1082 37.65 5.32 2.00
C GLN A 1082 37.62 4.70 3.40
N ILE A 1083 37.30 5.45 4.45
CA ILE A 1083 37.26 4.83 5.79
C ILE A 1083 35.88 4.24 6.02
N SER A 1084 35.73 2.97 5.63
CA SER A 1084 34.57 2.14 5.96
C SER A 1084 34.33 2.15 7.47
N SER A 1085 33.07 2.28 7.88
CA SER A 1085 32.64 2.10 9.27
C SER A 1085 33.03 0.72 9.84
N SER A 1086 33.42 -0.24 8.99
CA SER A 1086 33.82 -1.59 9.37
C SER A 1086 35.23 -1.76 9.99
N TYR A 1087 35.99 -0.68 10.23
CA TYR A 1087 37.39 -0.78 10.69
C TYR A 1087 37.64 -0.44 12.16
N TYR A 1088 36.60 -0.25 12.98
CA TYR A 1088 36.76 0.25 14.35
C TYR A 1088 36.31 -0.76 15.41
N PRO A 1089 37.22 -1.40 16.17
CA PRO A 1089 36.84 -2.15 17.35
C PRO A 1089 36.76 -1.19 18.55
N ILE A 1090 35.56 -0.83 18.97
CA ILE A 1090 35.30 -0.30 20.31
C ILE A 1090 34.09 -1.07 20.86
N ILE A 1091 34.31 -1.79 21.96
CA ILE A 1091 33.30 -2.57 22.66
C ILE A 1091 32.47 -1.60 23.51
N SER A 1092 31.14 -1.65 23.40
CA SER A 1092 30.24 -0.75 24.12
C SER A 1092 29.94 -1.27 25.54
N TYR A 1093 30.18 -0.42 26.52
CA TYR A 1093 29.73 -0.50 27.91
C TYR A 1093 28.23 -0.23 28.02
N TYR A 1094 27.37 -1.25 28.16
CA TYR A 1094 26.06 -1.16 28.82
C TYR A 1094 25.44 -2.58 28.96
N ASP A 1095 25.67 -3.23 30.11
CA ASP A 1095 24.75 -4.08 30.89
C ASP A 1095 25.54 -5.06 31.79
N GLU A 1096 25.71 -4.72 33.07
CA GLU A 1096 26.41 -5.58 34.05
C GLU A 1096 25.59 -6.78 34.56
N GLU A 1097 24.31 -6.93 34.20
CA GLU A 1097 23.49 -8.05 34.72
C GLU A 1097 23.26 -9.21 33.73
N TYR A 1098 23.56 -9.07 32.43
CA TYR A 1098 23.22 -10.12 31.44
C TYR A 1098 24.41 -10.91 30.89
N TYR A 1099 25.65 -10.41 30.98
CA TYR A 1099 26.75 -10.93 30.16
C TYR A 1099 27.89 -11.68 30.89
N THR A 1100 27.86 -11.79 32.21
CA THR A 1100 28.98 -12.40 32.97
C THR A 1100 28.96 -13.93 33.06
N GLN A 1101 27.98 -14.63 32.49
CA GLN A 1101 27.90 -16.10 32.62
C GLN A 1101 28.16 -16.94 31.37
N ASN A 1102 28.08 -16.41 30.14
CA ASN A 1102 27.99 -17.29 28.96
C ASN A 1102 28.99 -17.08 27.81
N TYR A 1103 29.96 -16.16 27.89
CA TYR A 1103 30.86 -15.92 26.74
C TYR A 1103 32.36 -16.19 26.98
N PHE A 1104 32.80 -16.35 28.23
CA PHE A 1104 34.23 -16.55 28.54
C PHE A 1104 34.67 -18.02 28.74
N ASN A 1105 33.77 -19.00 28.62
CA ASN A 1105 34.10 -20.42 28.82
C ASN A 1105 34.42 -21.20 27.53
N GLU A 1106 34.33 -20.60 26.33
CA GLU A 1106 34.57 -21.33 25.07
C GLU A 1106 35.85 -20.94 24.30
N GLN A 1107 36.74 -20.14 24.87
CA GLN A 1107 38.09 -19.93 24.31
C GLN A 1107 39.21 -19.92 25.36
N ILE A 1108 39.23 -20.97 26.18
CA ILE A 1108 40.43 -21.72 26.61
C ILE A 1108 40.22 -23.14 26.11
#